data_AF-A0A957CEL8-F1
#
_entry.id   AF-A0A957CEL8-F1
#
_cell.length_a   1.000
_cell.length_b   1.000
_cell.length_c   1.000
_cell.angle_alpha   90.00
_cell.angle_beta   90.00
_cell.angle_gamma   90.00
#
_symmetry.space_group_name_H-M   'P 1'
#
loop_
_entity.id
_entity.type
_entity.pdbx_description
1 polymer ?
#
loop_
_entity_poly.entity_id
_entity_poly.type
_entity_poly.pdbx_seq_one_letter_code
_entity_poly.pdbx_strand_id
1 'polypeptide(L)'
;MKSKTRLFLIMALVTIFSTGFMVPLVSRSGVVLAATPATVIDDFEDGNASDWVFFGGNNAGGGGGALSDRPQEGSFYFSTGWGGEGTASDFYGGTFKNFDNLAQVTLPADPVFNIWVLNQSNATVDEYRLEITIREDLDGNGWTNGAEDSFRFDTTFTSAAFDDQWTLISAPVSSFANQFTGGDGTFNGALDEIVIVVAGVQGAVGSTVEVDFDQISFTGGSQPSSQIIDDFENGLPAGVDGDGVSVGFITFSDGSPISIAITDAPPAPVPGAAAGNNVLAMTGDVLSFAGFVHAFENAAADAWVPQDWSSYEGFSFWLYGQNSGTTLFVDLIDNRNPGSTRDDAERFSVSFVDDFSGWKQFEFPFASFVRKDIGNGAPNDGLTLTQMHGWAFGALNTGGERTYYVDDTAVYGIAEIPDLAVTFASANYNVAEGTTGNIVVKLNRPMNSDDPAQVSVDYTTEPGTAMVAQDYLPTSGTLTFVNGGPSELSFPLETLEDSKFEGGESVILRLSNPVDVAQGFSFQAGASIQDNDAYDANLLDDFEKGAYLWDANDLAGLETQLVTATDPLAIPGQDAFETILQVSSSATAVQPLIEAVNDELDDLYPTGDFRVDLWLFLAGQQLDRSLRSAYWENDAYLDARRGSIVFSYLNVAITDLRLAGLPRNAPTAELDQLIEELMDSVAALAQNQLDLAVASGGNGRLINQAQSQIDKAERDADRGRLVTAVAYYRNAWVKAVAAMRHVEPATASFVRDFALGQDWSHGEALTFWYYGSNSGDEITVNLKENRAPDPGPSGWNMVWSEEFNDPAGTPPNPEYWSY
;
A
#
# COMPACT_ATOMS: atom_id res chain seq x y z
N MET A 1 -39.54 14.93 -42.36
CA MET A 1 -38.29 14.31 -42.82
C MET A 1 -37.19 14.78 -41.89
N LYS A 2 -36.51 13.81 -41.24
CA LYS A 2 -35.15 13.81 -40.66
C LYS A 2 -34.79 14.93 -39.67
N SER A 3 -34.18 14.71 -38.51
CA SER A 3 -33.50 13.54 -37.94
C SER A 3 -33.48 13.71 -36.40
N LYS A 4 -34.04 12.75 -35.65
CA LYS A 4 -33.74 12.57 -34.22
C LYS A 4 -32.90 11.30 -34.09
N THR A 5 -31.67 11.48 -33.62
CA THR A 5 -30.72 10.44 -33.25
C THR A 5 -31.35 9.52 -32.20
N ARG A 6 -31.42 8.21 -32.48
CA ARG A 6 -31.76 7.17 -31.51
C ARG A 6 -30.57 6.22 -31.36
N LEU A 7 -30.10 6.19 -30.12
CA LEU A 7 -29.18 5.26 -29.49
C LEU A 7 -29.58 3.81 -29.78
N PHE A 8 -28.63 2.99 -30.25
CA PHE A 8 -28.80 1.54 -30.39
C PHE A 8 -28.16 0.85 -29.18
N LEU A 9 -29.02 0.28 -28.33
CA LEU A 9 -28.69 -0.76 -27.35
C LEU A 9 -29.54 -1.97 -27.71
N ILE A 10 -28.93 -3.07 -28.19
CA ILE A 10 -29.61 -4.37 -28.30
C ILE A 10 -28.71 -5.47 -27.76
N MET A 11 -29.10 -5.92 -26.57
CA MET A 11 -28.93 -7.27 -26.03
C MET A 11 -29.42 -8.33 -27.03
N ALA A 12 -28.66 -9.42 -27.19
CA ALA A 12 -29.18 -10.69 -27.68
C ALA A 12 -28.84 -11.80 -26.68
N LEU A 13 -29.89 -12.57 -26.40
CA LEU A 13 -30.09 -13.50 -25.30
C LEU A 13 -29.19 -14.75 -25.35
N VAL A 14 -28.72 -15.12 -24.17
CA VAL A 14 -28.07 -16.40 -23.81
C VAL A 14 -29.10 -17.53 -23.84
N THR A 15 -28.77 -18.65 -24.50
CA THR A 15 -29.49 -19.93 -24.37
C THR A 15 -28.70 -20.86 -23.46
N ILE A 16 -29.35 -21.30 -22.38
CA ILE A 16 -28.87 -22.22 -21.37
C ILE A 16 -28.93 -23.65 -21.91
N PHE A 17 -27.80 -24.38 -21.86
CA PHE A 17 -27.77 -25.84 -21.86
C PHE A 17 -26.96 -26.31 -20.65
N SER A 18 -27.66 -27.00 -19.76
CA SER A 18 -27.15 -27.68 -18.57
C SER A 18 -26.63 -29.07 -18.94
N THR A 19 -25.34 -29.34 -18.74
CA THR A 19 -24.81 -30.70 -18.53
C THR A 19 -23.51 -30.66 -17.75
N GLY A 20 -23.50 -31.36 -16.61
CA GLY A 20 -22.32 -32.05 -16.10
C GLY A 20 -21.29 -31.20 -15.36
N PHE A 21 -21.49 -31.06 -14.05
CA PHE A 21 -20.37 -30.93 -13.10
C PHE A 21 -19.42 -32.11 -13.32
N MET A 22 -18.23 -31.84 -13.83
CA MET A 22 -17.05 -32.69 -13.68
C MET A 22 -15.95 -31.79 -13.14
N VAL A 23 -15.74 -31.88 -11.83
CA VAL A 23 -14.53 -31.40 -11.16
C VAL A 23 -13.37 -32.18 -11.78
N PRO A 24 -12.34 -31.56 -12.37
CA PRO A 24 -11.10 -32.27 -12.57
C PRO A 24 -10.50 -32.48 -11.19
N LEU A 25 -10.50 -33.73 -10.76
CA LEU A 25 -9.66 -34.19 -9.67
C LEU A 25 -8.23 -33.87 -10.09
N VAL A 26 -7.65 -32.79 -9.57
CA VAL A 26 -6.21 -32.57 -9.64
C VAL A 26 -5.62 -33.74 -8.86
N SER A 27 -5.02 -34.68 -9.58
CA SER A 27 -4.10 -35.63 -8.97
C SER A 27 -3.06 -34.81 -8.23
N ARG A 28 -2.97 -34.95 -6.91
CA ARG A 28 -1.76 -34.63 -6.14
C ARG A 28 -0.62 -35.37 -6.82
N SER A 29 0.06 -34.69 -7.74
CA SER A 29 1.44 -35.04 -8.07
C SER A 29 2.22 -34.58 -6.85
N GLY A 30 3.00 -35.49 -6.27
CA GLY A 30 3.83 -35.21 -5.11
C GLY A 30 4.60 -33.93 -5.35
N VAL A 31 4.47 -33.00 -4.41
CA VAL A 31 5.47 -31.96 -4.23
C VAL A 31 6.75 -32.73 -3.91
N VAL A 32 7.66 -32.76 -4.88
CA VAL A 32 9.06 -33.12 -4.61
C VAL A 32 9.54 -32.00 -3.70
N LEU A 33 9.73 -32.33 -2.42
CA LEU A 33 10.42 -31.45 -1.48
C LEU A 33 11.81 -31.19 -2.08
N ALA A 34 12.05 -29.92 -2.37
CA ALA A 34 13.38 -29.35 -2.41
C ALA A 34 14.28 -29.98 -1.34
N ALA A 35 15.22 -30.82 -1.77
CA ALA A 35 16.14 -31.46 -0.85
C ALA A 35 16.99 -30.35 -0.19
N THR A 36 16.95 -30.27 1.13
CA THR A 36 18.04 -29.68 1.92
C THR A 36 19.38 -30.15 1.32
N PRO A 37 20.46 -29.35 1.34
CA PRO A 37 21.75 -29.80 0.85
C PRO A 37 22.15 -31.08 1.61
N ALA A 38 21.88 -32.20 0.96
CA ALA A 38 22.02 -33.53 1.49
C ALA A 38 23.33 -34.05 0.91
N THR A 39 24.29 -34.25 1.79
CA THR A 39 25.47 -35.03 1.47
C THR A 39 25.05 -36.49 1.50
N VAL A 40 24.62 -37.00 0.35
CA VAL A 40 24.26 -38.41 0.18
C VAL A 40 25.53 -39.25 0.26
N ILE A 41 25.55 -40.17 1.21
CA ILE A 41 26.63 -41.13 1.39
C ILE A 41 26.42 -42.34 0.49
N ASP A 42 25.16 -42.80 0.43
CA ASP A 42 24.73 -43.89 -0.42
C ASP A 42 23.21 -43.90 -0.53
N ASP A 43 22.69 -43.85 -1.76
CA ASP A 43 21.28 -44.06 -2.07
C ASP A 43 21.04 -45.44 -2.70
N PHE A 44 22.09 -46.24 -2.90
CA PHE A 44 22.05 -47.60 -3.46
C PHE A 44 21.41 -47.75 -4.84
N GLU A 45 21.02 -46.65 -5.49
CA GLU A 45 20.27 -46.62 -6.76
C GLU A 45 21.10 -47.06 -7.97
N ASP A 46 22.43 -47.08 -7.84
CA ASP A 46 23.33 -47.64 -8.83
C ASP A 46 23.41 -49.18 -8.79
N GLY A 47 22.72 -49.81 -7.83
CA GLY A 47 22.70 -51.25 -7.61
C GLY A 47 24.03 -51.82 -7.11
N ASN A 48 24.92 -50.98 -6.60
CA ASN A 48 26.26 -51.34 -6.16
C ASN A 48 26.44 -51.05 -4.66
N ALA A 49 26.58 -52.11 -3.86
CA ALA A 49 26.90 -52.01 -2.44
C ALA A 49 28.28 -52.59 -2.10
N SER A 50 29.20 -52.63 -3.09
CA SER A 50 30.52 -53.27 -2.92
C SER A 50 31.53 -52.46 -2.09
N ASP A 51 31.21 -51.20 -1.83
CA ASP A 51 31.90 -50.28 -0.94
C ASP A 51 31.50 -50.46 0.54
N TRP A 52 30.47 -51.25 0.82
CA TRP A 52 30.09 -51.68 2.17
C TRP A 52 30.71 -53.03 2.51
N VAL A 53 31.34 -53.11 3.68
CA VAL A 53 31.98 -54.31 4.21
C VAL A 53 31.14 -54.90 5.34
N PHE A 54 30.71 -56.14 5.16
CA PHE A 54 29.95 -56.88 6.17
C PHE A 54 30.86 -57.56 7.20
N PHE A 55 30.42 -57.56 8.45
CA PHE A 55 31.04 -58.33 9.52
C PHE A 55 29.97 -59.02 10.37
N GLY A 56 30.13 -60.32 10.61
CA GLY A 56 29.18 -61.14 11.37
C GLY A 56 29.53 -61.24 12.85
N GLY A 57 28.51 -61.38 13.69
CA GLY A 57 28.63 -61.80 15.09
C GLY A 57 28.80 -63.32 15.26
N ASN A 58 28.87 -63.78 16.51
CA ASN A 58 28.94 -65.21 16.82
C ASN A 58 27.64 -65.90 16.35
N ASN A 59 27.70 -66.69 15.27
CA ASN A 59 26.60 -67.51 14.71
C ASN A 59 25.53 -66.77 13.87
N ALA A 60 25.78 -65.54 13.41
CA ALA A 60 24.93 -64.87 12.42
C ALA A 60 25.66 -64.77 11.07
N GLY A 61 25.02 -65.22 10.00
CA GLY A 61 25.51 -65.04 8.64
C GLY A 61 24.93 -63.76 8.03
N GLY A 62 25.78 -62.96 7.40
CA GLY A 62 25.37 -61.77 6.65
C GLY A 62 26.21 -61.59 5.40
N GLY A 63 25.54 -61.27 4.29
CA GLY A 63 26.14 -61.14 2.97
C GLY A 63 25.11 -60.69 1.94
N GLY A 64 24.23 -59.78 2.32
CA GLY A 64 23.30 -59.14 1.40
C GLY A 64 23.98 -58.09 0.52
N GLY A 65 23.20 -57.48 -0.37
CA GLY A 65 23.65 -56.46 -1.32
C GLY A 65 22.43 -55.71 -1.85
N ALA A 66 22.61 -54.88 -2.88
CA ALA A 66 21.50 -54.16 -3.49
C ALA A 66 20.45 -55.12 -4.08
N LEU A 67 19.19 -55.02 -3.62
CA LEU A 67 18.05 -55.81 -4.11
C LEU A 67 17.00 -54.91 -4.76
N SER A 68 16.19 -55.47 -5.67
CA SER A 68 15.13 -54.73 -6.37
C SER A 68 13.92 -54.42 -5.49
N ASP A 69 13.44 -53.18 -5.60
CA ASP A 69 12.55 -52.45 -4.68
C ASP A 69 11.12 -52.98 -4.35
N ARG A 70 10.61 -52.54 -3.17
CA ARG A 70 9.23 -52.16 -2.81
C ARG A 70 9.27 -50.83 -1.99
N PRO A 71 8.42 -49.83 -2.27
CA PRO A 71 8.82 -48.45 -2.59
C PRO A 71 9.07 -47.51 -1.40
N GLN A 72 10.03 -46.59 -1.58
CA GLN A 72 9.86 -45.16 -1.23
C GLN A 72 10.47 -44.19 -2.27
N GLU A 73 11.62 -44.47 -2.91
CA GLU A 73 12.16 -43.56 -3.95
C GLU A 73 13.23 -44.17 -4.87
N GLY A 74 13.02 -45.34 -5.48
CA GLY A 74 14.13 -45.95 -6.23
C GLY A 74 13.91 -47.30 -6.90
N SER A 75 14.98 -47.82 -7.52
CA SER A 75 15.08 -49.14 -8.14
C SER A 75 15.74 -50.18 -7.22
N PHE A 76 16.55 -49.75 -6.24
CA PHE A 76 17.36 -50.63 -5.41
C PHE A 76 17.43 -50.16 -3.94
N TYR A 77 17.58 -51.09 -3.00
CA TYR A 77 17.87 -50.78 -1.60
C TYR A 77 18.96 -51.73 -1.07
N PHE A 78 19.62 -51.35 0.02
CA PHE A 78 20.66 -52.17 0.64
C PHE A 78 20.07 -53.18 1.60
N SER A 79 19.95 -54.43 1.14
CA SER A 79 19.55 -55.52 2.01
C SER A 79 20.74 -56.09 2.75
N THR A 80 20.60 -56.24 4.07
CA THR A 80 21.65 -56.85 4.87
C THR A 80 21.68 -58.38 4.75
N GLY A 81 20.54 -58.99 4.38
CA GLY A 81 20.37 -60.44 4.30
C GLY A 81 20.72 -61.17 5.60
N TRP A 82 20.63 -60.48 6.75
CA TRP A 82 20.99 -61.02 8.04
C TRP A 82 19.97 -62.05 8.52
N GLY A 83 20.44 -63.24 8.89
CA GLY A 83 19.64 -64.29 9.52
C GLY A 83 20.49 -64.99 10.57
N GLY A 84 20.01 -65.05 11.82
CA GLY A 84 20.73 -65.63 12.96
C GLY A 84 19.79 -66.15 14.05
N GLU A 85 20.31 -66.84 15.08
CA GLU A 85 19.54 -67.53 16.12
C GLU A 85 19.30 -66.71 17.43
N GLY A 86 18.26 -65.88 17.46
CA GLY A 86 17.62 -65.31 18.67
C GLY A 86 18.52 -64.75 19.79
N THR A 87 18.09 -64.91 21.05
CA THR A 87 18.66 -64.34 22.30
C THR A 87 20.10 -64.72 22.66
N ALA A 88 20.81 -65.48 21.85
CA ALA A 88 22.15 -65.96 22.16
C ALA A 88 23.28 -64.96 21.86
N SER A 89 23.00 -63.82 21.22
CA SER A 89 24.04 -62.87 20.76
C SER A 89 23.76 -61.43 21.20
N ASP A 90 24.59 -60.89 22.11
CA ASP A 90 24.60 -59.46 22.46
C ASP A 90 24.95 -58.57 21.24
N PHE A 91 25.66 -59.16 20.26
CA PHE A 91 26.09 -58.55 19.00
C PHE A 91 25.72 -59.48 17.84
N TYR A 92 24.84 -59.04 16.94
CA TYR A 92 24.33 -59.87 15.84
C TYR A 92 25.21 -59.75 14.59
N GLY A 93 25.59 -58.53 14.22
CA GLY A 93 26.42 -58.26 13.06
C GLY A 93 26.34 -56.80 12.67
N GLY A 94 27.05 -56.42 11.62
CA GLY A 94 27.05 -55.06 11.12
C GLY A 94 27.62 -54.93 9.72
N THR A 95 27.55 -53.71 9.22
CA THR A 95 28.20 -53.27 7.99
C THR A 95 28.97 -51.98 8.26
N PHE A 96 30.01 -51.70 7.49
CA PHE A 96 30.66 -50.40 7.52
C PHE A 96 31.11 -49.97 6.13
N LYS A 97 31.20 -48.65 5.95
CA LYS A 97 31.78 -48.00 4.77
C LYS A 97 32.93 -47.12 5.25
N ASN A 98 34.11 -47.38 4.73
CA ASN A 98 35.32 -46.60 5.02
C ASN A 98 35.61 -45.68 3.83
N PHE A 99 35.95 -44.43 4.11
CA PHE A 99 36.27 -43.44 3.09
C PHE A 99 37.79 -43.36 2.90
N ASP A 100 38.25 -43.44 1.65
CA ASP A 100 39.65 -43.18 1.36
C ASP A 100 39.99 -41.73 1.74
N ASN A 101 41.20 -41.48 2.22
CA ASN A 101 41.67 -40.17 2.69
C ASN A 101 41.60 -39.03 1.64
N LEU A 102 41.42 -39.35 0.35
CA LEU A 102 41.22 -38.39 -0.74
C LEU A 102 39.74 -38.23 -1.15
N ALA A 103 38.85 -39.03 -0.56
CA ALA A 103 37.42 -39.13 -0.82
C ALA A 103 36.58 -39.02 0.46
N GLN A 104 37.20 -38.63 1.58
CA GLN A 104 36.49 -38.29 2.81
C GLN A 104 35.50 -37.17 2.59
N VAL A 105 34.41 -37.24 3.33
CA VAL A 105 33.25 -36.38 3.13
C VAL A 105 33.26 -35.29 4.20
N THR A 106 33.40 -34.04 3.78
CA THR A 106 33.12 -32.92 4.68
C THR A 106 31.62 -32.83 4.90
N LEU A 107 31.18 -33.06 6.14
CA LEU A 107 29.77 -32.93 6.50
C LEU A 107 29.32 -31.46 6.42
N PRO A 108 28.04 -31.21 6.14
CA PRO A 108 27.49 -29.86 6.23
C PRO A 108 27.55 -29.34 7.67
N ALA A 109 27.40 -28.02 7.86
CA ALA A 109 27.30 -27.43 9.19
C ALA A 109 26.08 -28.03 9.95
N ASP A 110 26.26 -28.24 11.26
CA ASP A 110 25.27 -28.84 12.16
C ASP A 110 24.65 -30.14 11.63
N PRO A 111 25.45 -31.14 11.24
CA PRO A 111 24.96 -32.24 10.40
C PRO A 111 23.87 -33.06 11.11
N VAL A 112 22.79 -33.36 10.38
CA VAL A 112 21.74 -34.30 10.78
C VAL A 112 21.91 -35.57 9.96
N PHE A 113 22.13 -36.69 10.65
CA PHE A 113 22.23 -38.01 10.04
C PHE A 113 20.84 -38.56 9.72
N ASN A 114 20.66 -39.05 8.49
CA ASN A 114 19.42 -39.63 8.00
C ASN A 114 19.67 -41.03 7.40
N ILE A 115 18.82 -41.99 7.74
CA ILE A 115 18.79 -43.32 7.12
C ILE A 115 17.36 -43.86 7.12
N TRP A 116 16.90 -44.40 5.99
CA TRP A 116 15.65 -45.16 5.96
C TRP A 116 15.92 -46.60 6.35
N VAL A 117 15.05 -47.13 7.21
CA VAL A 117 15.13 -48.49 7.73
C VAL A 117 13.83 -49.22 7.48
N LEU A 118 13.90 -50.36 6.80
CA LEU A 118 12.78 -51.27 6.61
C LEU A 118 12.90 -52.42 7.60
N ASN A 119 11.89 -52.53 8.47
CA ASN A 119 11.76 -53.65 9.38
C ASN A 119 10.74 -54.64 8.83
N GLN A 120 11.21 -55.81 8.43
CA GLN A 120 10.33 -56.79 7.81
C GLN A 120 9.44 -57.51 8.83
N SER A 121 8.17 -57.69 8.48
CA SER A 121 7.15 -58.36 9.31
C SER A 121 7.39 -59.87 9.48
N ASN A 122 8.27 -60.46 8.67
CA ASN A 122 8.73 -61.84 8.79
C ASN A 122 9.73 -62.05 9.95
N ALA A 123 10.24 -60.98 10.56
CA ALA A 123 11.13 -61.04 11.69
C ALA A 123 10.40 -61.60 12.93
N THR A 124 11.09 -62.43 13.70
CA THR A 124 10.50 -63.20 14.81
C THR A 124 11.11 -62.85 16.16
N VAL A 125 11.90 -61.77 16.21
CA VAL A 125 12.42 -61.21 17.46
C VAL A 125 11.38 -60.31 18.13
N ASP A 126 11.48 -60.18 19.44
CA ASP A 126 10.67 -59.25 20.23
C ASP A 126 11.23 -57.83 20.13
N GLU A 127 12.56 -57.69 20.04
CA GLU A 127 13.28 -56.41 20.03
C GLU A 127 14.69 -56.55 19.42
N TYR A 128 15.23 -55.47 18.83
CA TYR A 128 16.66 -55.29 18.59
C TYR A 128 17.07 -53.81 18.73
N ARG A 129 18.37 -53.55 18.91
CA ARG A 129 18.97 -52.21 18.89
C ARG A 129 19.82 -52.01 17.64
N LEU A 130 19.63 -50.89 16.96
CA LEU A 130 20.48 -50.41 15.89
C LEU A 130 21.49 -49.41 16.48
N GLU A 131 22.77 -49.71 16.37
CA GLU A 131 23.87 -48.85 16.80
C GLU A 131 24.57 -48.28 15.56
N ILE A 132 24.55 -46.96 15.41
CA ILE A 132 25.15 -46.23 14.28
C ILE A 132 26.32 -45.44 14.81
N THR A 133 27.54 -45.82 14.43
CA THR A 133 28.77 -45.14 14.82
C THR A 133 29.36 -44.42 13.61
N ILE A 134 29.68 -43.14 13.77
CA ILE A 134 30.43 -42.37 12.79
C ILE A 134 31.81 -42.04 13.37
N ARG A 135 32.83 -42.01 12.51
CA ARG A 135 34.21 -41.68 12.86
C ARG A 135 34.68 -40.52 12.02
N GLU A 136 35.31 -39.56 12.67
CA GLU A 136 35.94 -38.44 11.97
C GLU A 136 37.41 -38.71 11.66
N ASP A 137 37.94 -38.01 10.66
CA ASP A 137 39.35 -37.77 10.43
C ASP A 137 39.63 -36.27 10.59
N LEU A 138 40.34 -35.94 11.67
CA LEU A 138 40.65 -34.57 12.05
C LEU A 138 41.91 -34.02 11.33
N ASP A 139 42.88 -34.89 11.05
CA ASP A 139 44.21 -34.46 10.60
C ASP A 139 44.57 -34.92 9.17
N GLY A 140 43.66 -35.62 8.51
CA GLY A 140 43.78 -36.05 7.13
C GLY A 140 44.71 -37.24 6.96
N ASN A 141 44.82 -38.14 7.95
CA ASN A 141 45.57 -39.39 7.85
C ASN A 141 44.73 -40.67 8.05
N GLY A 142 43.41 -40.51 8.14
CA GLY A 142 42.43 -41.55 8.46
C GLY A 142 42.48 -41.96 9.93
N TRP A 143 41.60 -42.88 10.33
CA TRP A 143 41.51 -43.34 11.72
C TRP A 143 42.71 -44.20 12.18
N THR A 144 43.87 -43.58 12.49
CA THR A 144 45.12 -44.33 12.73
C THR A 144 45.90 -43.97 14.00
N ASN A 145 45.59 -42.85 14.69
CA ASN A 145 46.52 -42.31 15.69
C ASN A 145 45.91 -41.90 17.04
N GLY A 146 44.58 -41.93 17.18
CA GLY A 146 43.87 -41.62 18.44
C GLY A 146 43.62 -40.13 18.65
N ALA A 147 43.89 -39.28 17.66
CA ALA A 147 43.43 -37.90 17.61
C ALA A 147 41.97 -37.79 17.15
N GLU A 148 41.38 -38.89 16.68
CA GLU A 148 40.06 -38.93 16.07
C GLU A 148 38.94 -39.32 17.06
N ASP A 149 37.78 -38.67 16.95
CA ASP A 149 36.60 -39.00 17.74
C ASP A 149 35.67 -40.04 17.06
N SER A 150 34.91 -40.77 17.88
CA SER A 150 33.84 -41.66 17.44
C SER A 150 32.56 -41.32 18.18
N PHE A 151 31.47 -41.17 17.43
CA PHE A 151 30.17 -40.80 17.98
C PHE A 151 29.15 -41.86 17.61
N ARG A 152 28.30 -42.24 18.57
CA ARG A 152 27.31 -43.30 18.39
C ARG A 152 25.89 -42.85 18.70
N PHE A 153 24.97 -43.18 17.81
CA PHE A 153 23.53 -43.12 18.04
C PHE A 153 22.96 -44.52 18.18
N ASP A 154 22.13 -44.73 19.19
CA ASP A 154 21.48 -46.00 19.49
C ASP A 154 19.96 -45.82 19.40
N THR A 155 19.27 -46.68 18.66
CA THR A 155 17.80 -46.75 18.65
C THR A 155 17.30 -48.19 18.76
N THR A 156 16.15 -48.37 19.39
CA THR A 156 15.59 -49.71 19.67
C THR A 156 14.28 -49.91 18.93
N PHE A 157 14.17 -51.01 18.18
CA PHE A 157 12.97 -51.44 17.50
C PHE A 157 12.36 -52.62 18.23
N THR A 158 11.06 -52.53 18.52
CA THR A 158 10.27 -53.65 19.04
C THR A 158 9.47 -54.29 17.92
N SER A 159 8.96 -55.50 18.13
CA SER A 159 8.10 -56.23 17.18
C SER A 159 6.90 -55.43 16.64
N ALA A 160 6.48 -54.36 17.31
CA ALA A 160 5.44 -53.45 16.82
C ALA A 160 5.87 -52.64 15.58
N ALA A 161 7.17 -52.45 15.36
CA ALA A 161 7.73 -51.72 14.22
C ALA A 161 7.97 -52.62 13.01
N PHE A 162 7.62 -53.91 13.06
CA PHE A 162 7.87 -54.89 12.00
C PHE A 162 6.64 -55.01 11.11
N ASP A 163 6.41 -54.00 10.28
CA ASP A 163 5.17 -53.82 9.52
C ASP A 163 5.39 -53.77 7.99
N ASP A 164 6.59 -54.12 7.52
CA ASP A 164 7.01 -53.99 6.12
C ASP A 164 6.88 -52.54 5.60
N GLN A 165 7.04 -51.52 6.47
CA GLN A 165 7.09 -50.11 6.09
C GLN A 165 8.47 -49.50 6.36
N TRP A 166 8.87 -48.59 5.47
CA TRP A 166 10.08 -47.78 5.63
C TRP A 166 9.89 -46.76 6.76
N THR A 167 10.89 -46.69 7.65
CA THR A 167 10.94 -45.75 8.76
C THR A 167 12.20 -44.90 8.65
N LEU A 168 12.06 -43.57 8.59
CA LEU A 168 13.20 -42.66 8.63
C LEU A 168 13.73 -42.57 10.06
N ILE A 169 15.01 -42.87 10.23
CA ILE A 169 15.78 -42.47 11.40
C ILE A 169 16.51 -41.17 11.05
N SER A 170 16.24 -40.12 11.82
CA SER A 170 16.90 -38.82 11.69
C SER A 170 17.35 -38.33 13.06
N ALA A 171 18.63 -37.96 13.19
CA ALA A 171 19.20 -37.47 14.44
C ALA A 171 20.35 -36.49 14.19
N PRO A 172 20.41 -35.34 14.88
CA PRO A 172 21.55 -34.43 14.78
C PRO A 172 22.79 -35.14 15.31
N VAL A 173 23.95 -34.97 14.64
CA VAL A 173 25.22 -35.58 15.05
C VAL A 173 25.60 -35.13 16.47
N SER A 174 25.20 -33.93 16.88
CA SER A 174 25.36 -33.44 18.25
C SER A 174 24.62 -34.26 19.33
N SER A 175 23.60 -35.04 18.95
CA SER A 175 22.91 -35.97 19.84
C SER A 175 23.61 -37.33 19.98
N PHE A 176 24.63 -37.62 19.16
CA PHE A 176 25.35 -38.88 19.23
C PHE A 176 26.27 -38.88 20.46
N ALA A 177 26.29 -39.99 21.19
CA ALA A 177 27.15 -40.14 22.34
C ALA A 177 28.61 -40.33 21.91
N ASN A 178 29.50 -39.45 22.37
CA ASN A 178 30.94 -39.64 22.22
C ASN A 178 31.36 -40.96 22.90
N GLN A 179 32.10 -41.79 22.17
CA GLN A 179 32.61 -43.09 22.62
C GLN A 179 33.97 -43.00 23.31
N PHE A 180 34.52 -41.80 23.48
CA PHE A 180 35.80 -41.50 24.13
C PHE A 180 36.99 -42.25 23.52
N THR A 181 37.00 -42.38 22.19
CA THR A 181 38.02 -43.11 21.42
C THR A 181 39.30 -42.33 21.15
N GLY A 182 39.35 -41.05 21.51
CA GLY A 182 40.42 -40.11 21.16
C GLY A 182 39.93 -38.67 21.23
N GLY A 183 40.64 -37.78 20.54
CA GLY A 183 40.14 -36.46 20.12
C GLY A 183 39.77 -35.44 21.20
N ASP A 184 39.01 -34.42 20.80
CA ASP A 184 38.56 -33.31 21.64
C ASP A 184 37.09 -33.44 22.07
N GLY A 185 36.41 -34.45 21.53
CA GLY A 185 35.03 -34.79 21.80
C GLY A 185 34.00 -33.97 21.02
N THR A 186 34.42 -33.30 19.97
CA THR A 186 33.55 -32.60 19.01
C THR A 186 33.76 -33.16 17.60
N PHE A 187 32.68 -33.40 16.86
CA PHE A 187 32.79 -33.83 15.46
C PHE A 187 33.13 -32.60 14.61
N ASN A 188 34.41 -32.39 14.33
CA ASN A 188 34.92 -31.22 13.63
C ASN A 188 35.89 -31.55 12.48
N GLY A 189 36.17 -32.84 12.25
CA GLY A 189 36.88 -33.37 11.09
C GLY A 189 35.99 -33.77 9.90
N ALA A 190 36.60 -34.41 8.90
CA ALA A 190 35.85 -35.03 7.79
C ALA A 190 35.33 -36.41 8.21
N LEU A 191 34.25 -36.90 7.59
CA LEU A 191 33.75 -38.25 7.84
C LEU A 191 34.70 -39.29 7.22
N ASP A 192 35.24 -40.16 8.07
CA ASP A 192 36.20 -41.23 7.73
C ASP A 192 35.53 -42.60 7.64
N GLU A 193 34.58 -42.91 8.53
CA GLU A 193 33.91 -44.21 8.53
C GLU A 193 32.48 -44.12 9.10
N ILE A 194 31.57 -44.90 8.52
CA ILE A 194 30.24 -45.17 9.10
C ILE A 194 30.14 -46.66 9.38
N VAL A 195 29.75 -47.02 10.61
CA VAL A 195 29.56 -48.39 11.09
C VAL A 195 28.13 -48.54 11.59
N ILE A 196 27.38 -49.48 11.02
CA ILE A 196 26.01 -49.80 11.41
C ILE A 196 25.98 -51.21 11.99
N VAL A 197 25.48 -51.35 13.21
CA VAL A 197 25.46 -52.61 13.96
C VAL A 197 24.06 -52.92 14.44
N VAL A 198 23.65 -54.19 14.29
CA VAL A 198 22.47 -54.74 14.97
C VAL A 198 22.94 -55.49 16.22
N ALA A 199 22.45 -55.04 17.38
CA ALA A 199 22.84 -55.51 18.70
C ALA A 199 21.61 -55.69 19.61
N GLY A 200 21.82 -56.24 20.81
CA GLY A 200 20.78 -56.28 21.85
C GLY A 200 19.50 -57.04 21.45
N VAL A 201 19.63 -58.07 20.60
CA VAL A 201 18.50 -58.81 20.05
C VAL A 201 17.82 -59.65 21.14
N GLN A 202 16.50 -59.48 21.30
CA GLN A 202 15.66 -60.25 22.22
C GLN A 202 14.61 -61.04 21.45
N GLY A 203 14.43 -62.33 21.76
CA GLY A 203 13.54 -63.26 21.06
C GLY A 203 13.82 -64.72 21.42
N ALA A 204 12.93 -65.62 21.04
CA ALA A 204 13.12 -67.05 21.28
C ALA A 204 14.36 -67.60 20.53
N VAL A 205 14.90 -68.74 20.98
CA VAL A 205 16.00 -69.42 20.27
C VAL A 205 15.54 -69.78 18.85
N GLY A 206 16.28 -69.29 17.84
CA GLY A 206 15.93 -69.44 16.42
C GLY A 206 15.14 -68.27 15.81
N SER A 207 14.90 -67.18 16.56
CA SER A 207 14.28 -65.95 16.02
C SER A 207 15.22 -65.20 15.08
N THR A 208 14.69 -64.64 14.00
CA THR A 208 15.40 -63.90 12.94
C THR A 208 15.11 -62.40 12.98
N VAL A 209 16.13 -61.60 12.63
CA VAL A 209 16.07 -60.15 12.39
C VAL A 209 16.43 -59.91 10.94
N GLU A 210 15.56 -59.24 10.18
CA GLU A 210 15.85 -58.82 8.81
C GLU A 210 15.59 -57.32 8.72
N VAL A 211 16.65 -56.56 8.42
CA VAL A 211 16.67 -55.10 8.41
C VAL A 211 17.32 -54.66 7.12
N ASP A 212 16.64 -53.80 6.39
CA ASP A 212 17.14 -53.25 5.13
C ASP A 212 17.26 -51.72 5.24
N PHE A 213 18.18 -51.15 4.45
CA PHE A 213 18.53 -49.74 4.52
C PHE A 213 18.41 -49.06 3.17
N ASP A 214 18.08 -47.76 3.20
CA ASP A 214 18.06 -46.91 2.02
C ASP A 214 18.45 -45.45 2.36
N GLN A 215 18.97 -44.73 1.36
CA GLN A 215 19.28 -43.30 1.37
C GLN A 215 19.99 -42.81 2.64
N ILE A 216 21.22 -43.29 2.85
CA ILE A 216 22.10 -42.80 3.92
C ILE A 216 22.63 -41.43 3.52
N SER A 217 22.31 -40.42 4.31
CA SER A 217 22.69 -39.03 4.00
C SER A 217 22.90 -38.19 5.25
N PHE A 218 23.66 -37.10 5.08
CA PHE A 218 23.73 -36.02 6.06
C PHE A 218 23.11 -34.77 5.46
N THR A 219 22.09 -34.25 6.10
CA THR A 219 21.55 -32.93 5.77
C THR A 219 22.22 -31.90 6.66
N GLY A 220 22.48 -30.70 6.15
CA GLY A 220 22.83 -29.58 7.04
C GLY A 220 21.70 -29.40 8.04
N GLY A 221 22.03 -29.30 9.32
CA GLY A 221 21.05 -29.01 10.34
C GLY A 221 20.53 -27.61 10.12
N SER A 222 19.35 -27.48 9.53
CA SER A 222 18.38 -26.62 10.19
C SER A 222 18.22 -27.19 11.59
N GLN A 223 18.43 -26.44 12.67
CA GLN A 223 17.89 -26.76 14.00
C GLN A 223 18.12 -25.58 14.94
N PRO A 224 17.23 -25.37 15.93
CA PRO A 224 16.75 -26.42 16.84
C PRO A 224 15.24 -26.53 17.09
N SER A 225 14.87 -27.73 17.51
CA SER A 225 14.02 -27.99 18.67
C SER A 225 14.25 -26.93 19.76
N SER A 226 13.45 -25.86 19.75
CA SER A 226 13.43 -24.72 20.69
C SER A 226 14.78 -24.09 21.07
N GLN A 227 15.03 -22.83 20.72
CA GLN A 227 16.13 -22.03 21.27
C GLN A 227 15.62 -21.18 22.43
N ILE A 228 16.18 -21.38 23.63
CA ILE A 228 15.96 -20.51 24.79
C ILE A 228 16.53 -19.13 24.49
N ILE A 229 15.68 -18.11 24.64
CA ILE A 229 16.02 -16.69 24.62
C ILE A 229 16.33 -16.23 26.05
N ASP A 230 15.50 -16.59 27.03
CA ASP A 230 15.68 -16.27 28.44
C ASP A 230 15.24 -17.43 29.33
N ASP A 231 16.15 -17.95 30.14
CA ASP A 231 15.90 -18.87 31.28
C ASP A 231 15.91 -18.14 32.63
N PHE A 232 16.14 -16.81 32.61
CA PHE A 232 16.24 -15.94 33.77
C PHE A 232 17.32 -16.34 34.81
N GLU A 233 18.29 -17.17 34.44
CA GLU A 233 19.39 -17.58 35.33
C GLU A 233 20.54 -16.57 35.36
N ASN A 234 20.60 -15.67 34.36
CA ASN A 234 21.68 -14.70 34.17
C ASN A 234 21.38 -13.29 34.69
N GLY A 235 20.29 -13.11 35.45
CA GLY A 235 19.90 -11.79 35.96
C GLY A 235 18.99 -11.03 35.00
N LEU A 236 18.72 -9.76 35.34
CA LEU A 236 17.95 -8.82 34.51
C LEU A 236 18.87 -7.65 34.12
N PRO A 237 19.80 -7.84 33.16
CA PRO A 237 20.66 -6.76 32.66
C PRO A 237 19.81 -5.59 32.15
N ALA A 238 20.26 -4.36 32.39
CA ALA A 238 19.61 -3.14 31.91
C ALA A 238 20.63 -2.02 31.76
N GLY A 239 20.48 -1.22 30.71
CA GLY A 239 21.40 -0.14 30.38
C GLY A 239 20.83 0.85 29.36
N VAL A 240 21.73 1.61 28.75
CA VAL A 240 21.40 2.64 27.75
C VAL A 240 22.46 2.60 26.66
N ASP A 241 22.04 2.60 25.40
CA ASP A 241 22.94 2.57 24.26
C ASP A 241 23.62 3.94 23.98
N GLY A 242 24.47 3.98 22.95
CA GLY A 242 25.20 5.18 22.53
C GLY A 242 24.34 6.37 22.12
N ASP A 243 23.07 6.15 21.77
CA ASP A 243 22.11 7.17 21.32
C ASP A 243 21.12 7.57 22.43
N GLY A 244 21.19 6.92 23.60
CA GLY A 244 20.32 7.21 24.74
C GLY A 244 19.07 6.34 24.81
N VAL A 245 18.99 5.26 24.05
CA VAL A 245 17.87 4.30 24.07
C VAL A 245 18.11 3.25 25.16
N SER A 246 17.12 3.00 26.00
CA SER A 246 17.21 1.97 27.03
C SER A 246 17.28 0.57 26.40
N VAL A 247 18.19 -0.28 26.89
CA VAL A 247 18.34 -1.69 26.49
C VAL A 247 18.31 -2.63 27.71
N GLY A 248 18.11 -3.93 27.49
CA GLY A 248 17.90 -4.95 28.52
C GLY A 248 16.46 -5.02 29.03
N PHE A 249 16.31 -5.44 30.28
CA PHE A 249 15.04 -5.60 30.98
C PHE A 249 14.53 -4.27 31.55
N ILE A 250 13.51 -3.71 30.92
CA ILE A 250 12.97 -2.37 31.21
C ILE A 250 11.46 -2.45 31.41
N THR A 251 10.93 -1.74 32.41
CA THR A 251 9.48 -1.66 32.61
C THR A 251 8.84 -0.53 31.80
N PHE A 252 7.61 -0.74 31.36
CA PHE A 252 6.78 0.29 30.71
C PHE A 252 5.39 0.30 31.33
N SER A 253 4.74 1.47 31.38
CA SER A 253 3.36 1.60 31.82
C SER A 253 2.71 2.91 31.39
N ASP A 254 1.39 2.97 31.53
CA ASP A 254 0.57 4.18 31.48
C ASP A 254 0.68 5.06 32.76
N GLY A 255 1.68 4.81 33.61
CA GLY A 255 1.77 5.35 34.97
C GLY A 255 1.30 4.37 36.05
N SER A 256 0.80 3.18 35.68
CA SER A 256 0.52 2.09 36.61
C SER A 256 1.80 1.64 37.37
N PRO A 257 1.71 1.30 38.67
CA PRO A 257 2.81 0.70 39.42
C PRO A 257 3.17 -0.68 38.85
N ILE A 258 4.45 -0.87 38.51
CA ILE A 258 4.98 -2.11 37.94
C ILE A 258 6.43 -2.33 38.39
N SER A 259 6.81 -3.57 38.63
CA SER A 259 8.18 -3.99 38.97
C SER A 259 8.46 -5.40 38.48
N ILE A 260 9.73 -5.69 38.20
CA ILE A 260 10.21 -7.03 37.84
C ILE A 260 11.33 -7.46 38.78
N ALA A 261 11.39 -8.76 39.08
CA ALA A 261 12.44 -9.36 39.91
C ALA A 261 12.63 -10.83 39.53
N ILE A 262 13.81 -11.38 39.81
CA ILE A 262 14.06 -12.83 39.72
C ILE A 262 13.80 -13.47 41.08
N THR A 263 13.24 -14.68 41.08
CA THR A 263 13.01 -15.50 42.28
C THR A 263 13.20 -16.99 42.01
N ASP A 264 13.84 -17.70 42.93
CA ASP A 264 13.98 -19.17 42.93
C ASP A 264 12.84 -19.87 43.72
N ALA A 265 11.86 -19.09 44.19
CA ALA A 265 10.73 -19.55 44.99
C ALA A 265 9.36 -19.18 44.36
N PRO A 266 9.07 -19.58 43.11
CA PRO A 266 7.74 -19.44 42.55
C PRO A 266 6.67 -20.25 43.32
N PRO A 267 5.37 -19.98 43.13
CA PRO A 267 4.29 -20.70 43.81
C PRO A 267 4.30 -22.23 43.61
N ALA A 268 4.89 -22.71 42.51
CA ALA A 268 5.23 -24.11 42.26
C ALA A 268 6.49 -24.16 41.37
N PRO A 269 7.30 -25.25 41.38
CA PRO A 269 8.41 -25.39 40.44
C PRO A 269 7.92 -25.51 39.00
N VAL A 270 8.69 -24.95 38.05
CA VAL A 270 8.43 -25.08 36.62
C VAL A 270 8.55 -26.56 36.22
N PRO A 271 7.60 -27.12 35.45
CA PRO A 271 7.65 -28.52 35.06
C PRO A 271 8.93 -28.87 34.29
N GLY A 272 9.71 -29.83 34.80
CA GLY A 272 10.96 -30.26 34.16
C GLY A 272 12.20 -29.46 34.56
N ALA A 273 12.04 -28.31 35.23
CA ALA A 273 13.15 -27.49 35.68
C ALA A 273 13.95 -28.12 36.82
N ALA A 274 15.24 -27.81 36.88
CA ALA A 274 16.14 -28.26 37.95
C ALA A 274 15.80 -27.58 39.30
N ALA A 275 16.28 -28.16 40.40
CA ALA A 275 16.13 -27.52 41.70
C ALA A 275 16.97 -26.23 41.77
N GLY A 276 16.35 -25.13 42.22
CA GLY A 276 16.99 -23.81 42.28
C GLY A 276 16.83 -22.95 41.03
N ASN A 277 15.92 -23.34 40.11
CA ASN A 277 15.55 -22.57 38.94
C ASN A 277 14.96 -21.22 39.31
N ASN A 278 15.54 -20.17 38.75
CA ASN A 278 15.07 -18.80 38.82
C ASN A 278 13.94 -18.59 37.81
N VAL A 279 12.98 -17.72 38.15
CA VAL A 279 11.94 -17.28 37.22
C VAL A 279 11.78 -15.77 37.31
N LEU A 280 11.24 -15.14 36.26
CA LEU A 280 10.91 -13.72 36.29
C LEU A 280 9.53 -13.50 36.91
N ALA A 281 9.46 -12.69 37.96
CA ALA A 281 8.24 -12.22 38.60
C ALA A 281 7.93 -10.78 38.18
N MET A 282 6.78 -10.55 37.55
CA MET A 282 6.27 -9.23 37.19
C MET A 282 5.10 -8.85 38.12
N THR A 283 5.29 -7.86 38.99
CA THR A 283 4.29 -7.40 39.96
C THR A 283 3.77 -6.01 39.61
N GLY A 284 2.45 -5.85 39.45
CA GLY A 284 1.84 -4.54 39.21
C GLY A 284 0.33 -4.46 39.47
N ASP A 285 -0.15 -3.24 39.70
CA ASP A 285 -1.58 -2.86 39.74
C ASP A 285 -1.88 -2.04 38.48
N VAL A 286 -2.33 -2.73 37.43
CA VAL A 286 -2.40 -2.18 36.08
C VAL A 286 -3.78 -1.62 35.81
N LEU A 287 -3.85 -0.33 35.48
CA LEU A 287 -5.09 0.38 35.13
C LEU A 287 -5.43 0.20 33.65
N SER A 288 -4.56 0.65 32.74
CA SER A 288 -4.71 0.43 31.29
C SER A 288 -3.70 -0.60 30.79
N PHE A 289 -2.40 -0.29 30.84
CA PHE A 289 -1.36 -1.22 30.40
C PHE A 289 -0.07 -1.02 31.22
N ALA A 290 0.60 -2.14 31.51
CA ALA A 290 1.95 -2.14 32.06
C ALA A 290 2.63 -3.49 31.79
N GLY A 291 3.95 -3.50 31.76
CA GLY A 291 4.73 -4.70 31.52
C GLY A 291 6.23 -4.45 31.59
N PHE A 292 6.98 -5.39 31.03
CA PHE A 292 8.40 -5.25 30.78
C PHE A 292 8.77 -5.63 29.36
N VAL A 293 9.88 -5.08 28.89
CA VAL A 293 10.54 -5.38 27.63
C VAL A 293 11.90 -5.98 27.96
N HIS A 294 12.31 -7.02 27.24
CA HIS A 294 13.71 -7.39 27.07
C HIS A 294 14.17 -6.89 25.70
N ALA A 295 14.86 -5.75 25.67
CA ALA A 295 15.44 -5.17 24.47
C ALA A 295 16.88 -5.65 24.32
N PHE A 296 17.15 -6.55 23.37
CA PHE A 296 18.38 -7.33 23.35
C PHE A 296 19.64 -6.48 23.35
N GLU A 297 20.44 -6.66 24.39
CA GLU A 297 21.64 -5.91 24.64
C GLU A 297 22.90 -6.74 24.40
N ASN A 298 24.01 -6.06 24.11
CA ASN A 298 25.31 -6.71 24.14
C ASN A 298 25.72 -7.01 25.61
N ALA A 299 26.78 -7.78 25.82
CA ALA A 299 27.23 -8.15 27.18
C ALA A 299 27.54 -6.97 28.12
N ALA A 300 27.76 -5.76 27.59
CA ALA A 300 28.01 -4.55 28.37
C ALA A 300 26.72 -3.74 28.69
N ALA A 301 25.57 -4.14 28.14
CA ALA A 301 24.30 -3.43 28.19
C ALA A 301 24.39 -1.97 27.66
N ASP A 302 25.21 -1.76 26.62
CA ASP A 302 25.47 -0.44 26.01
C ASP A 302 25.27 -0.40 24.49
N ALA A 303 24.70 -1.46 23.90
CA ALA A 303 24.30 -1.50 22.50
C ALA A 303 23.06 -2.36 22.29
N TRP A 304 22.13 -1.89 21.45
CA TRP A 304 20.94 -2.65 21.03
C TRP A 304 21.27 -3.57 19.85
N VAL A 305 21.39 -4.87 20.11
CA VAL A 305 21.84 -5.88 19.14
C VAL A 305 20.69 -6.80 18.72
N PRO A 306 20.42 -6.98 17.42
CA PRO A 306 19.33 -7.84 16.98
C PRO A 306 19.72 -9.32 16.97
N GLN A 307 18.71 -10.18 16.96
CA GLN A 307 18.81 -11.61 16.69
C GLN A 307 18.07 -11.96 15.39
N ASP A 308 18.44 -13.08 14.76
CA ASP A 308 17.72 -13.65 13.61
C ASP A 308 16.85 -14.82 14.08
N TRP A 309 15.53 -14.68 13.95
CA TRP A 309 14.52 -15.68 14.31
C TRP A 309 13.82 -16.28 13.09
N SER A 310 14.28 -15.98 11.86
CA SER A 310 13.60 -16.36 10.62
C SER A 310 13.51 -17.87 10.38
N SER A 311 14.31 -18.68 11.08
CA SER A 311 14.28 -20.15 11.00
C SER A 311 13.24 -20.82 11.89
N TYR A 312 12.55 -20.07 12.76
CA TYR A 312 11.65 -20.62 13.78
C TYR A 312 10.18 -20.44 13.42
N GLU A 313 9.34 -21.38 13.84
CA GLU A 313 7.89 -21.35 13.61
C GLU A 313 7.19 -20.31 14.49
N GLY A 314 7.66 -20.14 15.72
CA GLY A 314 7.00 -19.27 16.67
C GLY A 314 7.77 -18.99 17.96
N PHE A 315 7.06 -18.36 18.88
CA PHE A 315 7.54 -17.90 20.18
C PHE A 315 6.81 -18.65 21.30
N SER A 316 7.54 -19.01 22.36
CA SER A 316 7.03 -19.79 23.48
C SER A 316 7.60 -19.32 24.80
N PHE A 317 6.87 -19.60 25.88
CA PHE A 317 7.30 -19.33 27.26
C PHE A 317 6.42 -20.10 28.25
N TRP A 318 6.92 -20.31 29.46
CA TRP A 318 6.12 -20.79 30.58
C TRP A 318 5.49 -19.64 31.34
N LEU A 319 4.21 -19.78 31.69
CA LEU A 319 3.48 -18.84 32.53
C LEU A 319 2.81 -19.57 33.69
N TYR A 320 2.97 -19.04 34.90
CA TYR A 320 2.18 -19.46 36.05
C TYR A 320 0.84 -18.71 36.08
N GLY A 321 -0.22 -19.38 35.63
CA GLY A 321 -1.59 -18.86 35.62
C GLY A 321 -2.19 -18.77 37.02
N GLN A 322 -3.00 -17.73 37.23
CA GLN A 322 -3.71 -17.47 38.48
C GLN A 322 -5.23 -17.50 38.30
N ASN A 323 -5.71 -17.78 37.08
CA ASN A 323 -7.10 -17.76 36.68
C ASN A 323 -7.76 -16.42 37.05
N SER A 324 -7.02 -15.33 36.83
CA SER A 324 -7.43 -13.99 37.21
C SER A 324 -8.48 -13.38 36.28
N GLY A 325 -8.62 -13.91 35.06
CA GLY A 325 -9.41 -13.33 33.98
C GLY A 325 -8.77 -12.08 33.36
N THR A 326 -7.52 -11.76 33.73
CA THR A 326 -6.79 -10.61 33.20
C THR A 326 -6.34 -10.90 31.77
N THR A 327 -6.45 -9.91 30.87
CA THR A 327 -5.86 -9.99 29.53
C THR A 327 -4.36 -9.71 29.62
N LEU A 328 -3.56 -10.63 29.11
CA LEU A 328 -2.12 -10.55 28.99
C LEU A 328 -1.75 -10.43 27.51
N PHE A 329 -0.57 -9.88 27.23
CA PHE A 329 -0.07 -9.77 25.86
C PHE A 329 1.44 -9.98 25.79
N VAL A 330 1.89 -10.39 24.60
CA VAL A 330 3.29 -10.39 24.21
C VAL A 330 3.45 -9.47 23.01
N ASP A 331 4.41 -8.55 23.07
CA ASP A 331 4.83 -7.76 21.91
C ASP A 331 6.21 -8.26 21.43
N LEU A 332 6.34 -8.58 20.15
CA LEU A 332 7.63 -8.80 19.49
C LEU A 332 8.15 -7.47 18.94
N ILE A 333 9.45 -7.25 19.05
CA ILE A 333 10.13 -6.02 18.64
C ILE A 333 10.99 -6.34 17.42
N ASP A 334 10.51 -6.00 16.22
CA ASP A 334 11.20 -6.26 14.95
C ASP A 334 11.98 -5.01 14.49
N ASN A 335 12.81 -5.18 13.46
CA ASN A 335 13.64 -4.21 12.73
C ASN A 335 13.39 -2.69 12.93
N ARG A 336 14.46 -1.92 12.76
CA ARG A 336 14.47 -0.44 12.84
C ARG A 336 14.67 0.20 11.47
N ASN A 337 14.39 1.50 11.37
CA ASN A 337 14.81 2.26 10.20
C ASN A 337 16.35 2.23 10.05
N PRO A 338 16.90 2.12 8.82
CA PRO A 338 18.35 2.13 8.61
C PRO A 338 19.01 3.37 9.23
N GLY A 339 20.02 3.15 10.08
CA GLY A 339 20.76 4.23 10.75
C GLY A 339 19.99 4.96 11.86
N SER A 340 18.89 4.38 12.36
CA SER A 340 18.09 4.97 13.44
C SER A 340 18.90 5.17 14.73
N THR A 341 18.67 6.33 15.36
CA THR A 341 19.23 6.72 16.66
C THR A 341 18.15 6.77 17.75
N ARG A 342 16.99 6.14 17.52
CA ARG A 342 15.84 6.15 18.42
C ARG A 342 15.14 4.78 18.43
N ASP A 343 14.21 4.59 19.35
CA ASP A 343 13.30 3.44 19.30
C ASP A 343 12.19 3.68 18.27
N ASP A 344 12.49 3.36 17.01
CA ASP A 344 11.54 3.23 15.92
C ASP A 344 11.45 1.78 15.41
N ALA A 345 11.67 0.82 16.30
CA ALA A 345 11.50 -0.59 16.00
C ALA A 345 10.02 -0.95 15.83
N GLU A 346 9.69 -1.92 14.98
CA GLU A 346 8.30 -2.36 14.81
C GLU A 346 7.79 -3.15 16.01
N ARG A 347 6.46 -3.18 16.21
CA ARG A 347 5.81 -3.95 17.28
C ARG A 347 4.74 -4.85 16.70
N PHE A 348 4.76 -6.12 17.07
CA PHE A 348 3.78 -7.12 16.69
C PHE A 348 3.22 -7.79 17.95
N SER A 349 1.90 -7.81 18.12
CA SER A 349 1.27 -8.18 19.38
C SER A 349 0.37 -9.41 19.25
N VAL A 350 0.42 -10.27 20.26
CA VAL A 350 -0.59 -11.31 20.51
C VAL A 350 -1.15 -11.13 21.92
N SER A 351 -2.45 -11.34 22.10
CA SER A 351 -3.13 -11.20 23.40
C SER A 351 -3.88 -12.48 23.77
N PHE A 352 -3.91 -12.80 25.06
CA PHE A 352 -4.60 -13.97 25.61
C PHE A 352 -5.10 -13.66 27.02
N VAL A 353 -5.88 -14.58 27.61
CA VAL A 353 -6.49 -14.39 28.93
C VAL A 353 -5.91 -15.39 29.92
N ASP A 354 -5.59 -14.93 31.13
CA ASP A 354 -5.24 -15.81 32.25
C ASP A 354 -6.51 -16.48 32.82
N ASP A 355 -6.91 -17.60 32.22
CA ASP A 355 -8.10 -18.40 32.56
C ASP A 355 -7.78 -19.79 33.14
N PHE A 356 -6.54 -19.99 33.59
CA PHE A 356 -6.01 -21.27 34.08
C PHE A 356 -5.18 -21.08 35.35
N SER A 357 -4.93 -22.16 36.09
CA SER A 357 -4.13 -22.11 37.33
C SER A 357 -2.96 -23.07 37.25
N GLY A 358 -1.80 -22.63 37.73
CA GLY A 358 -0.55 -23.41 37.66
C GLY A 358 0.28 -23.09 36.42
N TRP A 359 1.39 -23.81 36.22
CA TRP A 359 2.26 -23.65 35.06
C TRP A 359 1.63 -24.17 33.78
N LYS A 360 1.74 -23.38 32.71
CA LYS A 360 1.38 -23.77 31.35
C LYS A 360 2.40 -23.17 30.38
N GLN A 361 2.86 -23.98 29.44
CA GLN A 361 3.65 -23.50 28.30
C GLN A 361 2.70 -22.92 27.25
N PHE A 362 3.02 -21.71 26.79
CA PHE A 362 2.37 -21.09 25.65
C PHE A 362 3.28 -21.22 24.44
N GLU A 363 2.66 -21.49 23.29
CA GLU A 363 3.31 -21.56 21.98
C GLU A 363 2.44 -20.73 21.02
N PHE A 364 3.05 -19.67 20.46
CA PHE A 364 2.42 -18.76 19.52
C PHE A 364 3.19 -18.80 18.20
N PRO A 365 2.60 -19.32 17.11
CA PRO A 365 3.19 -19.19 15.78
C PRO A 365 3.37 -17.70 15.43
N PHE A 366 4.45 -17.32 14.73
CA PHE A 366 4.67 -15.91 14.38
C PHE A 366 3.52 -15.30 13.57
N ALA A 367 2.84 -16.12 12.77
CA ALA A 367 1.64 -15.73 12.02
C ALA A 367 0.44 -15.28 12.89
N SER A 368 0.46 -15.56 14.20
CA SER A 368 -0.58 -15.13 15.14
C SER A 368 -0.42 -13.69 15.64
N PHE A 369 0.75 -13.08 15.44
CA PHE A 369 1.02 -11.72 15.87
C PHE A 369 0.52 -10.70 14.85
N VAL A 370 -0.05 -9.60 15.35
CA VAL A 370 -0.60 -8.52 14.52
C VAL A 370 0.16 -7.24 14.79
N ARG A 371 0.48 -6.48 13.73
CA ARG A 371 1.18 -5.19 13.86
C ARG A 371 0.43 -4.25 14.82
N LYS A 372 1.16 -3.65 15.74
CA LYS A 372 0.70 -2.67 16.72
C LYS A 372 1.40 -1.34 16.46
N ASP A 373 0.70 -0.42 15.82
CA ASP A 373 1.25 0.92 15.58
C ASP A 373 1.20 1.76 16.85
N ILE A 374 2.37 2.25 17.29
CA ILE A 374 2.52 3.10 18.47
C ILE A 374 2.94 4.55 18.09
N GLY A 375 2.96 4.88 16.80
CA GLY A 375 3.32 6.22 16.32
C GLY A 375 4.82 6.55 16.44
N ASN A 376 5.69 5.55 16.53
CA ASN A 376 7.14 5.73 16.62
C ASN A 376 7.85 5.88 15.25
N GLY A 377 7.10 5.78 14.14
CA GLY A 377 7.62 5.96 12.79
C GLY A 377 8.41 4.75 12.27
N ALA A 378 8.05 3.55 12.71
CA ALA A 378 8.72 2.31 12.34
C ALA A 378 8.49 1.90 10.86
N PRO A 379 9.39 1.08 10.24
CA PRO A 379 9.43 0.76 8.81
C PRO A 379 8.11 0.36 8.11
N ASN A 380 7.18 -0.29 8.83
CA ASN A 380 5.91 -0.81 8.33
C ASN A 380 6.09 -1.77 7.14
N ASP A 381 6.93 -2.78 7.34
CA ASP A 381 7.35 -3.71 6.30
C ASP A 381 7.05 -5.19 6.60
N GLY A 382 6.28 -5.43 7.66
CA GLY A 382 5.84 -6.77 8.10
C GLY A 382 6.67 -7.29 9.26
N LEU A 383 6.38 -8.51 9.72
CA LEU A 383 7.20 -9.19 10.73
C LEU A 383 8.29 -9.99 9.98
N THR A 384 9.48 -9.41 9.85
CA THR A 384 10.57 -9.92 9.03
C THR A 384 11.39 -11.01 9.72
N LEU A 385 11.43 -11.02 11.05
CA LEU A 385 12.15 -11.99 11.91
C LEU A 385 13.68 -11.98 11.80
N THR A 386 14.27 -11.33 10.79
CA THR A 386 15.72 -11.32 10.57
C THR A 386 16.49 -10.36 11.47
N GLN A 387 15.80 -9.38 12.07
CA GLN A 387 16.39 -8.39 12.97
C GLN A 387 15.51 -8.14 14.20
N MET A 388 15.26 -9.20 14.97
CA MET A 388 14.49 -9.13 16.21
C MET A 388 15.30 -8.39 17.27
N HIS A 389 14.76 -7.27 17.71
CA HIS A 389 15.37 -6.36 18.68
C HIS A 389 14.88 -6.63 20.12
N GLY A 390 13.91 -7.51 20.32
CA GLY A 390 13.46 -7.86 21.67
C GLY A 390 12.05 -8.42 21.72
N TRP A 391 11.57 -8.61 22.94
CA TRP A 391 10.19 -9.02 23.22
C TRP A 391 9.68 -8.32 24.49
N ALA A 392 8.37 -8.27 24.67
CA ALA A 392 7.72 -7.66 25.80
C ALA A 392 6.60 -8.56 26.33
N PHE A 393 6.37 -8.52 27.64
CA PHE A 393 5.22 -9.15 28.27
C PHE A 393 4.50 -8.13 29.15
N GLY A 394 3.17 -8.08 29.03
CA GLY A 394 2.38 -7.11 29.78
C GLY A 394 0.97 -7.59 30.10
N ALA A 395 0.32 -6.82 30.96
CA ALA A 395 -1.05 -7.04 31.39
C ALA A 395 -1.91 -5.81 31.06
N LEU A 396 -3.21 -6.05 30.89
CA LEU A 396 -4.23 -5.03 30.73
C LEU A 396 -5.25 -5.16 31.88
N ASN A 397 -5.46 -4.06 32.61
CA ASN A 397 -6.50 -3.93 33.64
C ASN A 397 -6.58 -5.12 34.62
N THR A 398 -5.61 -5.23 35.53
CA THR A 398 -5.54 -6.35 36.50
C THR A 398 -6.62 -6.29 37.57
N GLY A 399 -7.23 -5.11 37.79
CA GLY A 399 -8.24 -4.88 38.84
C GLY A 399 -7.66 -4.93 40.25
N GLY A 400 -6.37 -4.67 40.42
CA GLY A 400 -5.60 -4.76 41.66
C GLY A 400 -4.18 -5.28 41.45
N GLU A 401 -3.34 -5.20 42.48
CA GLU A 401 -1.97 -5.73 42.45
C GLU A 401 -1.94 -7.25 42.20
N ARG A 402 -1.15 -7.68 41.22
CA ARG A 402 -0.94 -9.08 40.85
C ARG A 402 0.53 -9.33 40.52
N THR A 403 0.97 -10.57 40.72
CA THR A 403 2.32 -11.02 40.32
C THR A 403 2.22 -12.17 39.32
N TYR A 404 2.75 -12.01 38.11
CA TYR A 404 2.84 -13.06 37.10
C TYR A 404 4.27 -13.63 37.06
N TYR A 405 4.40 -14.94 36.88
CA TYR A 405 5.71 -15.61 36.80
C TYR A 405 5.90 -16.15 35.39
N VAL A 406 7.00 -15.77 34.75
CA VAL A 406 7.39 -16.18 33.39
C VAL A 406 8.73 -16.90 33.47
N ASP A 407 8.87 -17.97 32.70
CA ASP A 407 10.12 -18.71 32.60
C ASP A 407 10.34 -19.30 31.21
N ASP A 408 11.58 -19.70 30.89
CA ASP A 408 11.95 -20.45 29.68
C ASP A 408 11.33 -19.83 28.40
N THR A 409 11.58 -18.54 28.20
CA THR A 409 11.19 -17.86 26.97
C THR A 409 12.05 -18.37 25.83
N ALA A 410 11.44 -18.82 24.74
CA ALA A 410 12.12 -19.49 23.64
C ALA A 410 11.46 -19.20 22.30
N VAL A 411 12.21 -19.33 21.21
CA VAL A 411 11.65 -19.54 19.88
C VAL A 411 11.59 -21.03 19.60
N TYR A 412 10.53 -21.53 18.95
CA TYR A 412 10.26 -22.97 18.77
C TYR A 412 9.90 -23.33 17.34
N GLY A 413 9.95 -24.63 17.05
CA GLY A 413 9.56 -25.20 15.76
C GLY A 413 10.51 -24.81 14.63
N ILE A 414 10.16 -25.23 13.42
CA ILE A 414 10.89 -24.92 12.19
C ILE A 414 9.95 -24.08 11.34
N ALA A 415 10.41 -22.90 10.90
CA ALA A 415 9.64 -22.10 9.96
C ALA A 415 9.43 -22.87 8.65
N GLU A 416 8.18 -23.07 8.25
CA GLU A 416 7.88 -23.38 6.85
C GLU A 416 8.36 -22.20 6.00
N ILE A 417 9.13 -22.48 4.94
CA ILE A 417 9.61 -21.43 4.04
C ILE A 417 8.36 -20.78 3.42
N PRO A 418 8.09 -19.49 3.67
CA PRO A 418 6.89 -18.87 3.14
C PRO A 418 6.96 -18.82 1.61
N ASP A 419 5.80 -18.88 0.95
CA ASP A 419 5.74 -18.63 -0.50
C ASP A 419 6.44 -17.31 -0.82
N LEU A 420 7.24 -17.32 -1.89
CA LEU A 420 7.97 -16.13 -2.30
C LEU A 420 6.97 -15.05 -2.69
N ALA A 421 7.07 -13.88 -2.07
CA ALA A 421 6.15 -12.76 -2.27
C ALA A 421 6.93 -11.45 -2.48
N VAL A 422 6.41 -10.57 -3.34
CA VAL A 422 7.02 -9.27 -3.63
C VAL A 422 6.20 -8.15 -2.98
N THR A 423 6.81 -7.06 -2.54
CA THR A 423 6.10 -5.93 -1.91
C THR A 423 6.94 -4.64 -1.96
N PHE A 424 6.31 -3.47 -1.80
CA PHE A 424 7.08 -2.25 -1.50
C PHE A 424 7.78 -2.37 -0.15
N ALA A 425 9.02 -1.88 -0.05
CA ALA A 425 9.77 -1.93 1.21
C ALA A 425 9.25 -0.93 2.27
N SER A 426 8.55 0.12 1.84
CA SER A 426 7.86 1.06 2.72
C SER A 426 6.52 1.48 2.12
N ALA A 427 5.57 1.83 3.00
CA ALA A 427 4.28 2.40 2.60
C ALA A 427 4.39 3.86 2.13
N ASN A 428 5.40 4.61 2.59
CA ASN A 428 5.60 6.02 2.23
C ASN A 428 7.08 6.34 2.04
N TYR A 429 7.40 7.00 0.92
CA TYR A 429 8.75 7.51 0.61
C TYR A 429 8.75 9.02 0.70
N ASN A 430 9.74 9.62 1.35
CA ASN A 430 9.92 11.07 1.31
C ASN A 430 11.03 11.38 0.31
N VAL A 431 10.71 12.20 -0.68
CA VAL A 431 11.64 12.63 -1.73
C VAL A 431 11.70 14.14 -1.68
N ALA A 432 12.88 14.72 -1.53
CA ALA A 432 13.03 16.16 -1.65
C ALA A 432 12.74 16.57 -3.09
N GLU A 433 11.98 17.64 -3.25
CA GLU A 433 11.76 18.27 -4.55
C GLU A 433 13.09 18.52 -5.30
N GLY A 434 13.06 18.44 -6.63
CA GLY A 434 14.24 18.57 -7.48
C GLY A 434 15.26 17.43 -7.40
N THR A 435 14.97 16.37 -6.65
CA THR A 435 15.85 15.21 -6.49
C THR A 435 15.27 13.92 -7.08
N THR A 436 16.08 12.87 -7.13
CA THR A 436 15.62 11.53 -7.52
C THR A 436 15.49 10.65 -6.29
N GLY A 437 14.26 10.26 -5.96
CA GLY A 437 13.95 9.27 -4.92
C GLY A 437 14.24 7.85 -5.40
N ASN A 438 14.69 6.99 -4.49
CA ASN A 438 14.90 5.58 -4.79
C ASN A 438 13.76 4.75 -4.17
N ILE A 439 12.83 4.29 -5.00
CA ILE A 439 11.68 3.52 -4.53
C ILE A 439 12.07 2.05 -4.47
N VAL A 440 12.07 1.48 -3.26
CA VAL A 440 12.55 0.11 -3.03
C VAL A 440 11.40 -0.89 -3.05
N VAL A 441 11.58 -1.96 -3.80
CA VAL A 441 10.69 -3.11 -3.87
C VAL A 441 11.49 -4.33 -3.43
N LYS A 442 10.95 -5.10 -2.51
CA LYS A 442 11.63 -6.24 -1.91
C LYS A 442 10.82 -7.52 -2.02
N LEU A 443 11.54 -8.64 -1.98
CA LEU A 443 10.98 -9.94 -1.70
C LEU A 443 10.86 -10.12 -0.18
N ASN A 444 9.86 -10.87 0.27
CA ASN A 444 9.67 -11.21 1.70
C ASN A 444 10.81 -12.08 2.26
N ARG A 445 11.57 -12.75 1.40
CA ARG A 445 12.78 -13.51 1.72
C ARG A 445 13.71 -13.57 0.51
N PRO A 446 15.01 -13.88 0.70
CA PRO A 446 15.89 -14.27 -0.40
C PRO A 446 15.34 -15.46 -1.19
N MET A 447 15.72 -15.53 -2.46
CA MET A 447 15.40 -16.68 -3.31
C MET A 447 16.31 -17.85 -2.94
N ASN A 448 15.72 -19.03 -2.76
CA ASN A 448 16.39 -20.29 -2.48
C ASN A 448 16.59 -21.08 -3.78
N SER A 449 17.39 -22.15 -3.74
CA SER A 449 17.67 -23.02 -4.89
C SER A 449 16.44 -23.53 -5.63
N ASP A 450 15.33 -23.67 -4.92
CA ASP A 450 14.10 -24.29 -5.40
C ASP A 450 13.04 -23.29 -5.88
N ASP A 451 13.31 -21.99 -5.70
CA ASP A 451 12.51 -20.94 -6.33
C ASP A 451 12.78 -20.88 -7.84
N PRO A 452 11.83 -20.33 -8.64
CA PRO A 452 12.04 -20.10 -10.07
C PRO A 452 13.36 -19.35 -10.35
N ALA A 453 13.98 -19.60 -11.51
CA ALA A 453 15.24 -18.95 -11.88
C ALA A 453 15.17 -17.41 -11.85
N GLN A 454 13.97 -16.86 -12.08
CA GLN A 454 13.66 -15.45 -11.91
C GLN A 454 12.18 -15.27 -11.57
N VAL A 455 11.86 -14.15 -10.92
CA VAL A 455 10.50 -13.66 -10.72
C VAL A 455 10.42 -12.18 -11.08
N SER A 456 9.24 -11.67 -11.40
CA SER A 456 9.10 -10.27 -11.78
C SER A 456 7.80 -9.61 -11.32
N VAL A 457 7.84 -8.29 -11.21
CA VAL A 457 6.69 -7.44 -10.94
C VAL A 457 6.78 -6.15 -11.75
N ASP A 458 5.66 -5.69 -12.29
CA ASP A 458 5.56 -4.40 -12.96
C ASP A 458 5.32 -3.29 -11.93
N TYR A 459 5.87 -2.10 -12.17
CA TYR A 459 5.61 -0.91 -11.37
C TYR A 459 5.15 0.26 -12.24
N THR A 460 4.34 1.14 -11.67
CA THR A 460 3.93 2.41 -12.29
C THR A 460 3.68 3.49 -11.24
N THR A 461 3.98 4.73 -11.61
CA THR A 461 3.55 5.93 -10.87
C THR A 461 2.19 6.41 -11.38
N GLU A 462 1.37 6.95 -10.49
CA GLU A 462 0.08 7.60 -10.76
C GLU A 462 0.01 8.94 -10.02
N PRO A 463 -0.70 9.95 -10.55
CA PRO A 463 -0.85 11.23 -9.87
C PRO A 463 -1.64 11.07 -8.57
N GLY A 464 -1.13 11.67 -7.50
CA GLY A 464 -1.85 11.90 -6.25
C GLY A 464 -2.33 13.34 -6.22
N THR A 465 -1.70 14.17 -5.38
CA THR A 465 -1.84 15.63 -5.45
C THR A 465 -0.82 16.24 -6.41
N ALA A 466 0.34 15.60 -6.58
CA ALA A 466 1.36 16.03 -7.53
C ALA A 466 0.91 15.79 -8.98
N MET A 467 1.11 16.80 -9.81
CA MET A 467 0.88 16.90 -11.24
C MET A 467 2.07 16.36 -12.07
N VAL A 468 1.71 15.63 -13.12
CA VAL A 468 2.67 15.02 -14.05
C VAL A 468 3.38 16.09 -14.85
N ALA A 469 4.70 15.98 -14.95
CA ALA A 469 5.61 16.89 -15.66
C ALA A 469 5.72 18.31 -15.08
N GLN A 470 5.08 18.56 -13.94
CA GLN A 470 5.29 19.75 -13.11
C GLN A 470 6.13 19.37 -11.91
N ASP A 471 5.72 18.36 -11.15
CA ASP A 471 6.38 18.02 -9.87
C ASP A 471 7.14 16.69 -9.96
N TYR A 472 6.77 15.83 -10.91
CA TYR A 472 7.49 14.58 -11.16
C TYR A 472 7.39 14.07 -12.59
N LEU A 473 8.35 13.21 -12.97
CA LEU A 473 8.30 12.47 -14.24
C LEU A 473 7.68 11.08 -14.04
N PRO A 474 6.67 10.72 -14.84
CA PRO A 474 5.99 9.44 -14.69
C PRO A 474 6.93 8.31 -15.10
N THR A 475 7.05 7.30 -14.23
CA THR A 475 7.95 6.18 -14.43
C THR A 475 7.18 4.86 -14.32
N SER A 476 7.43 3.94 -15.25
CA SER A 476 6.91 2.57 -15.21
C SER A 476 7.92 1.60 -15.80
N GLY A 477 7.83 0.34 -15.40
CA GLY A 477 8.72 -0.71 -15.87
C GLY A 477 8.47 -2.03 -15.16
N THR A 478 9.45 -2.93 -15.27
CA THR A 478 9.42 -4.25 -14.62
C THR A 478 10.68 -4.43 -13.80
N LEU A 479 10.54 -4.86 -12.54
CA LEU A 479 11.64 -5.33 -11.72
C LEU A 479 11.73 -6.85 -11.86
N THR A 480 12.93 -7.38 -12.07
CA THR A 480 13.19 -8.82 -12.21
C THR A 480 14.22 -9.25 -11.19
N PHE A 481 13.78 -10.08 -10.24
CA PHE A 481 14.64 -10.72 -9.25
C PHE A 481 15.11 -12.04 -9.82
N VAL A 482 16.40 -12.33 -9.67
CA VAL A 482 17.02 -13.57 -10.15
C VAL A 482 17.45 -14.41 -8.96
N ASN A 483 17.35 -15.73 -9.09
CA ASN A 483 17.79 -16.65 -8.05
C ASN A 483 19.30 -16.48 -7.80
N GLY A 484 19.71 -16.37 -6.53
CA GLY A 484 21.07 -15.98 -6.12
C GLY A 484 21.40 -14.49 -6.26
N GLY A 485 20.43 -13.66 -6.65
CA GLY A 485 20.53 -12.20 -6.72
C GLY A 485 20.10 -11.50 -5.41
N PRO A 486 20.09 -10.16 -5.40
CA PRO A 486 19.58 -9.40 -4.26
C PRO A 486 18.07 -9.58 -4.09
N SER A 487 17.60 -9.58 -2.84
CA SER A 487 16.17 -9.62 -2.49
C SER A 487 15.50 -8.25 -2.58
N GLU A 488 16.25 -7.19 -2.89
CA GLU A 488 15.77 -5.82 -3.03
C GLU A 488 16.23 -5.25 -4.37
N LEU A 489 15.29 -4.61 -5.05
CA LEU A 489 15.55 -3.81 -6.25
C LEU A 489 14.84 -2.48 -6.10
N SER A 490 15.22 -1.51 -6.92
CA SER A 490 14.61 -0.20 -6.86
C SER A 490 14.43 0.41 -8.23
N PHE A 491 13.54 1.40 -8.30
CA PHE A 491 13.37 2.25 -9.46
C PHE A 491 13.43 3.73 -9.06
N PRO A 492 13.92 4.60 -9.95
CA PRO A 492 13.99 6.03 -9.66
C PRO A 492 12.60 6.67 -9.77
N LEU A 493 12.32 7.60 -8.86
CA LEU A 493 11.26 8.60 -8.99
C LEU A 493 11.94 9.96 -9.11
N GLU A 494 11.96 10.52 -10.32
CA GLU A 494 12.50 11.86 -10.55
C GLU A 494 11.44 12.91 -10.22
N THR A 495 11.74 13.72 -9.21
CA THR A 495 10.96 14.93 -8.87
C THR A 495 11.59 16.13 -9.55
N LEU A 496 10.74 17.07 -9.93
CA LEU A 496 11.13 18.30 -10.62
C LEU A 496 11.27 19.41 -9.58
N GLU A 497 12.05 20.44 -9.92
CA GLU A 497 12.29 21.61 -9.07
C GLU A 497 11.59 22.80 -9.72
N ASP A 498 10.89 23.61 -8.93
CA ASP A 498 10.54 24.96 -9.33
C ASP A 498 10.92 26.03 -8.28
N SER A 499 10.14 27.10 -8.15
CA SER A 499 10.42 28.20 -7.22
C SER A 499 9.19 28.60 -6.40
N LYS A 500 8.16 27.76 -6.41
CA LYS A 500 6.84 28.02 -5.86
C LYS A 500 6.63 27.18 -4.62
N PHE A 501 6.12 27.84 -3.59
CA PHE A 501 5.69 27.12 -2.40
C PHE A 501 4.32 26.48 -2.60
N GLU A 502 4.27 25.16 -2.61
CA GLU A 502 3.07 24.36 -2.87
C GLU A 502 2.65 23.56 -1.63
N GLY A 503 3.61 23.30 -0.73
CA GLY A 503 3.52 22.38 0.39
C GLY A 503 3.83 20.94 -0.02
N GLY A 504 3.71 20.00 0.92
CA GLY A 504 4.00 18.59 0.64
C GLY A 504 2.96 17.98 -0.30
N GLU A 505 3.43 17.43 -1.42
CA GLU A 505 2.60 16.78 -2.42
C GLU A 505 2.81 15.27 -2.47
N SER A 506 1.96 14.54 -3.20
CA SER A 506 1.97 13.08 -3.22
C SER A 506 1.86 12.47 -4.61
N VAL A 507 2.66 11.42 -4.83
CA VAL A 507 2.62 10.51 -5.98
C VAL A 507 2.17 9.13 -5.49
N ILE A 508 1.26 8.48 -6.22
CA ILE A 508 0.82 7.11 -5.93
C ILE A 508 1.74 6.14 -6.68
N LEU A 509 2.20 5.10 -5.99
CA LEU A 509 3.07 4.06 -6.54
C LEU A 509 2.30 2.74 -6.55
N ARG A 510 2.33 2.00 -7.66
CA ARG A 510 1.65 0.69 -7.77
C ARG A 510 2.59 -0.40 -8.24
N LEU A 511 2.42 -1.59 -7.67
CA LEU A 511 2.91 -2.85 -8.22
C LEU A 511 1.77 -3.59 -8.92
N SER A 512 2.08 -4.32 -9.99
CA SER A 512 1.11 -5.09 -10.77
C SER A 512 1.76 -6.27 -11.49
N ASN A 513 0.94 -7.17 -12.04
CA ASN A 513 1.38 -8.32 -12.85
C ASN A 513 2.55 -9.13 -12.24
N PRO A 514 2.45 -9.60 -10.98
CA PRO A 514 3.47 -10.49 -10.44
C PRO A 514 3.51 -11.79 -11.26
N VAL A 515 4.72 -12.23 -11.64
CA VAL A 515 4.95 -13.46 -12.40
C VAL A 515 5.85 -14.38 -11.59
N ASP A 516 5.36 -15.61 -11.36
CA ASP A 516 6.03 -16.66 -10.57
C ASP A 516 6.38 -16.25 -9.12
N VAL A 517 5.72 -15.21 -8.61
CA VAL A 517 5.83 -14.69 -7.24
C VAL A 517 4.44 -14.30 -6.72
N ALA A 518 4.20 -14.50 -5.43
CA ALA A 518 2.95 -14.13 -4.78
C ALA A 518 2.86 -12.62 -4.54
N GLN A 519 1.64 -12.13 -4.38
CA GLN A 519 1.36 -10.77 -3.94
C GLN A 519 1.66 -10.65 -2.43
N GLY A 520 2.67 -9.87 -2.07
CA GLY A 520 2.94 -9.50 -0.68
C GLY A 520 1.95 -8.48 -0.10
N PHE A 521 2.24 -8.01 1.11
CA PHE A 521 1.29 -7.23 1.91
C PHE A 521 0.97 -5.84 1.34
N SER A 522 1.94 -5.17 0.70
CA SER A 522 1.78 -3.83 0.12
C SER A 522 2.08 -3.80 -1.38
N PHE A 523 1.05 -3.51 -2.18
CA PHE A 523 1.11 -3.31 -3.64
C PHE A 523 0.81 -1.86 -4.05
N GLN A 524 0.59 -0.99 -3.07
CA GLN A 524 0.43 0.43 -3.25
C GLN A 524 1.22 1.16 -2.16
N ALA A 525 2.02 2.14 -2.56
CA ALA A 525 2.73 3.03 -1.66
C ALA A 525 2.51 4.49 -2.09
N GLY A 526 2.80 5.43 -1.19
CA GLY A 526 2.89 6.86 -1.52
C GLY A 526 4.35 7.30 -1.61
N ALA A 527 4.63 8.27 -2.47
CA ALA A 527 5.81 9.11 -2.33
C ALA A 527 5.35 10.54 -2.03
N SER A 528 5.84 11.13 -0.95
CA SER A 528 5.65 12.53 -0.64
C SER A 528 6.82 13.34 -1.17
N ILE A 529 6.50 14.31 -2.04
CA ILE A 529 7.45 15.33 -2.50
C ILE A 529 7.51 16.38 -1.40
N GLN A 530 8.70 16.57 -0.84
CA GLN A 530 8.97 17.57 0.19
C GLN A 530 9.41 18.85 -0.51
N ASP A 531 8.45 19.76 -0.66
CA ASP A 531 8.66 21.12 -1.13
C ASP A 531 9.79 21.79 -0.36
N ASN A 532 10.74 22.35 -1.10
CA ASN A 532 11.94 22.98 -0.56
C ASN A 532 11.92 24.52 -0.65
N ASP A 533 10.86 25.09 -1.21
CA ASP A 533 10.67 26.51 -1.43
C ASP A 533 10.15 27.25 -0.19
N ALA A 534 10.48 28.55 -0.15
CA ALA A 534 10.11 29.39 0.97
C ALA A 534 8.70 29.97 0.77
N TYR A 535 7.81 29.72 1.75
CA TYR A 535 6.52 30.40 1.81
C TYR A 535 6.70 31.93 1.85
N ASP A 536 6.20 32.65 0.82
CA ASP A 536 6.17 34.10 0.79
C ASP A 536 4.87 34.64 1.41
N ALA A 537 4.97 35.18 2.63
CA ALA A 537 3.84 35.77 3.34
C ALA A 537 3.29 37.05 2.68
N ASN A 538 4.01 37.66 1.74
CA ASN A 538 3.54 38.85 1.01
C ASN A 538 2.84 38.50 -0.31
N LEU A 539 2.98 37.26 -0.79
CA LEU A 539 2.24 36.77 -1.93
C LEU A 539 0.80 36.53 -1.50
N LEU A 540 -0.11 37.38 -1.99
CA LEU A 540 -1.52 37.27 -1.62
C LEU A 540 -2.12 36.02 -2.27
N ASP A 541 -1.95 35.88 -3.59
CA ASP A 541 -2.43 34.75 -4.39
C ASP A 541 -1.60 34.63 -5.66
N ASP A 542 -1.32 33.40 -6.07
CA ASP A 542 -0.73 32.98 -7.34
C ASP A 542 -1.70 32.11 -8.16
N PHE A 543 -2.89 31.80 -7.62
CA PHE A 543 -3.92 30.98 -8.26
C PHE A 543 -3.54 29.53 -8.54
N GLU A 544 -2.41 29.02 -8.05
CA GLU A 544 -1.98 27.63 -8.28
C GLU A 544 -2.99 26.62 -7.71
N LYS A 545 -3.70 27.00 -6.65
CA LYS A 545 -4.75 26.17 -6.04
C LYS A 545 -6.15 26.44 -6.62
N GLY A 546 -6.27 27.32 -7.61
CA GLY A 546 -7.54 27.78 -8.17
C GLY A 546 -8.08 29.05 -7.49
N ALA A 547 -9.17 29.60 -8.05
CA ALA A 547 -9.77 30.86 -7.59
C ALA A 547 -10.83 30.71 -6.48
N TYR A 548 -10.84 29.59 -5.74
CA TYR A 548 -11.91 29.26 -4.77
C TYR A 548 -11.99 30.19 -3.55
N LEU A 549 -10.94 31.00 -3.31
CA LEU A 549 -10.93 32.05 -2.28
C LEU A 549 -11.51 33.39 -2.77
N TRP A 550 -11.96 33.45 -4.02
CA TRP A 550 -12.45 34.66 -4.66
C TRP A 550 -13.93 34.53 -4.99
N ASP A 551 -14.70 35.56 -4.67
CA ASP A 551 -16.10 35.68 -5.01
C ASP A 551 -16.24 36.61 -6.22
N ALA A 552 -16.90 36.14 -7.27
CA ALA A 552 -17.33 36.97 -8.39
C ALA A 552 -18.82 37.31 -8.27
N ASN A 553 -19.21 38.49 -8.78
CA ASN A 553 -20.62 38.81 -8.97
C ASN A 553 -21.18 38.13 -10.22
N ASP A 554 -22.51 38.18 -10.40
CA ASP A 554 -23.20 37.53 -11.53
C ASP A 554 -22.76 38.06 -12.93
N LEU A 555 -21.97 39.14 -12.97
CA LEU A 555 -21.43 39.73 -14.19
C LEU A 555 -20.03 39.21 -14.54
N ALA A 556 -19.38 38.46 -13.65
CA ALA A 556 -18.02 37.95 -13.82
C ALA A 556 -17.94 36.42 -13.66
N GLY A 557 -17.18 35.76 -14.54
CA GLY A 557 -16.78 34.37 -14.41
C GLY A 557 -15.29 34.28 -14.08
N LEU A 558 -14.93 33.39 -13.15
CA LEU A 558 -13.54 33.11 -12.78
C LEU A 558 -13.16 31.71 -13.23
N GLU A 559 -12.08 31.61 -13.98
CA GLU A 559 -11.48 30.34 -14.38
C GLU A 559 -9.97 30.47 -14.26
N THR A 560 -9.30 29.45 -13.75
CA THR A 560 -7.84 29.41 -13.73
C THR A 560 -7.33 28.65 -14.94
N GLN A 561 -6.28 29.18 -15.56
CA GLN A 561 -5.68 28.61 -16.75
C GLN A 561 -4.19 28.36 -16.49
N LEU A 562 -3.73 27.14 -16.71
CA LEU A 562 -2.31 26.82 -16.73
C LEU A 562 -1.67 27.33 -18.03
N VAL A 563 -0.57 28.07 -17.92
CA VAL A 563 0.21 28.59 -19.04
C VAL A 563 1.68 28.17 -18.93
N THR A 564 2.29 27.88 -20.06
CA THR A 564 3.73 27.57 -20.12
C THR A 564 4.55 28.84 -20.30
N ALA A 565 5.84 28.80 -19.99
CA ALA A 565 6.76 29.94 -20.25
C ALA A 565 6.83 30.39 -21.73
N THR A 566 6.31 29.59 -22.66
CA THR A 566 6.25 29.93 -24.10
C THR A 566 4.89 30.45 -24.56
N ASP A 567 3.89 30.44 -23.66
CA ASP A 567 2.54 30.91 -23.95
C ASP A 567 2.53 32.44 -24.16
N PRO A 568 1.73 32.99 -25.10
CA PRO A 568 1.55 34.43 -25.25
C PRO A 568 1.09 35.17 -23.98
N LEU A 569 0.42 34.46 -23.07
CA LEU A 569 -0.05 34.98 -21.78
C LEU A 569 1.01 34.88 -20.67
N ALA A 570 2.17 34.28 -20.94
CA ALA A 570 3.22 34.11 -19.96
C ALA A 570 3.73 35.46 -19.42
N ILE A 571 3.87 35.56 -18.11
CA ILE A 571 4.45 36.76 -17.48
C ILE A 571 5.98 36.75 -17.67
N PRO A 572 6.64 37.92 -17.77
CA PRO A 572 8.09 37.96 -17.92
C PRO A 572 8.82 37.31 -16.75
N GLY A 573 9.54 36.21 -17.02
CA GLY A 573 10.38 35.54 -16.04
C GLY A 573 9.67 34.55 -15.12
N GLN A 574 8.46 34.09 -15.48
CA GLN A 574 7.83 32.95 -14.79
C GLN A 574 8.64 31.66 -14.95
N ASP A 575 8.31 30.69 -14.10
CA ASP A 575 8.78 29.31 -14.20
C ASP A 575 8.23 28.60 -15.43
N ALA A 576 8.59 27.31 -15.58
CA ALA A 576 8.14 26.48 -16.69
C ALA A 576 6.60 26.52 -16.84
N PHE A 577 5.90 26.62 -15.71
CA PHE A 577 4.45 26.67 -15.61
C PHE A 577 3.99 27.78 -14.67
N GLU A 578 2.85 28.37 -14.99
CA GLU A 578 2.16 29.36 -14.17
C GLU A 578 0.66 29.16 -14.29
N THR A 579 -0.06 29.22 -13.18
CA THR A 579 -1.51 29.26 -13.21
C THR A 579 -2.00 30.71 -13.13
N ILE A 580 -2.70 31.18 -14.16
CA ILE A 580 -3.24 32.54 -14.20
C ILE A 580 -4.75 32.55 -13.98
N LEU A 581 -5.27 33.63 -13.39
CA LEU A 581 -6.71 33.87 -13.32
C LEU A 581 -7.21 34.52 -14.61
N GLN A 582 -8.10 33.82 -15.31
CA GLN A 582 -8.92 34.38 -16.37
C GLN A 582 -10.24 34.89 -15.79
N VAL A 583 -10.52 36.18 -16.05
CA VAL A 583 -11.80 36.80 -15.70
C VAL A 583 -12.58 37.06 -16.97
N SER A 584 -13.77 36.47 -17.07
CA SER A 584 -14.70 36.67 -18.18
C SER A 584 -15.87 37.55 -17.76
N SER A 585 -16.39 38.36 -18.69
CA SER A 585 -17.69 39.02 -18.52
C SER A 585 -18.79 38.03 -18.93
N SER A 586 -19.86 37.92 -18.14
CA SER A 586 -21.02 37.11 -18.51
C SER A 586 -21.88 37.76 -19.61
N ALA A 587 -21.67 39.06 -19.90
CA ALA A 587 -22.36 39.76 -20.97
C ALA A 587 -21.84 39.37 -22.36
N THR A 588 -22.75 39.03 -23.27
CA THR A 588 -22.43 38.70 -24.66
C THR A 588 -21.96 39.95 -25.42
N ALA A 589 -20.82 39.90 -26.10
CA ALA A 589 -20.37 40.97 -27.00
C ALA A 589 -21.21 40.97 -28.29
N VAL A 590 -22.27 41.75 -28.33
CA VAL A 590 -23.25 41.71 -29.43
C VAL A 590 -22.83 42.51 -30.66
N GLN A 591 -22.07 43.59 -30.50
CA GLN A 591 -21.66 44.43 -31.63
C GLN A 591 -20.88 43.63 -32.70
N PRO A 592 -19.86 42.82 -32.35
CA PRO A 592 -19.17 41.96 -33.30
C PRO A 592 -20.07 40.90 -33.97
N LEU A 593 -21.10 40.41 -33.28
CA LEU A 593 -22.05 39.45 -33.88
C LEU A 593 -22.88 40.11 -35.00
N ILE A 594 -23.30 41.35 -34.79
CA ILE A 594 -24.02 42.12 -35.82
C ILE A 594 -23.09 42.47 -36.98
N GLU A 595 -21.82 42.77 -36.72
CA GLU A 595 -20.78 42.96 -37.76
C GLU A 595 -20.59 41.70 -38.58
N ALA A 596 -20.46 40.53 -37.95
CA ALA A 596 -20.32 39.25 -38.63
C ALA A 596 -21.50 38.94 -39.56
N VAL A 597 -22.75 39.16 -39.10
CA VAL A 597 -23.94 39.00 -39.95
C VAL A 597 -23.89 39.98 -41.13
N ASN A 598 -23.44 41.22 -40.92
CA ASN A 598 -23.34 42.21 -41.99
C ASN A 598 -22.30 41.81 -43.04
N ASP A 599 -21.16 41.27 -42.62
CA ASP A 599 -20.12 40.75 -43.50
C ASP A 599 -20.61 39.51 -44.29
N GLU A 600 -21.31 38.57 -43.63
CA GLU A 600 -21.88 37.40 -44.31
C GLU A 600 -23.02 37.79 -45.29
N LEU A 601 -23.77 38.84 -44.97
CA LEU A 601 -24.77 39.41 -45.87
C LEU A 601 -24.14 39.96 -47.15
N ASP A 602 -22.97 40.59 -47.06
CA ASP A 602 -22.23 41.12 -48.21
C ASP A 602 -21.75 39.98 -49.14
N ASP A 603 -21.42 38.81 -48.60
CA ASP A 603 -21.03 37.62 -49.37
C ASP A 603 -22.19 37.02 -50.20
N LEU A 604 -23.44 37.26 -49.81
CA LEU A 604 -24.62 36.84 -50.56
C LEU A 604 -24.92 37.72 -51.78
N TYR A 605 -24.26 38.88 -51.91
CA TYR A 605 -24.54 39.87 -52.94
C TYR A 605 -23.45 39.90 -54.04
N PRO A 606 -23.81 39.99 -55.35
CA PRO A 606 -25.16 39.96 -55.91
C PRO A 606 -25.66 38.54 -56.22
N THR A 607 -26.95 38.31 -56.03
CA THR A 607 -27.63 37.02 -56.30
C THR A 607 -28.07 36.85 -57.76
N GLY A 608 -28.09 37.96 -58.52
CA GLY A 608 -28.57 37.98 -59.90
C GLY A 608 -30.09 38.17 -60.04
N ASP A 609 -30.84 38.26 -58.94
CA ASP A 609 -32.25 38.70 -58.92
C ASP A 609 -32.35 40.10 -58.29
N PHE A 610 -32.71 41.10 -59.10
CA PHE A 610 -32.83 42.49 -58.67
C PHE A 610 -33.71 42.69 -57.42
N ARG A 611 -34.74 41.86 -57.22
CA ARG A 611 -35.62 42.00 -56.05
C ARG A 611 -34.96 41.49 -54.78
N VAL A 612 -34.21 40.38 -54.87
CA VAL A 612 -33.44 39.85 -53.73
C VAL A 612 -32.34 40.84 -53.39
N ASP A 613 -31.56 41.25 -54.39
CA ASP A 613 -30.46 42.20 -54.28
C ASP A 613 -30.86 43.55 -53.66
N LEU A 614 -32.05 44.07 -53.99
CA LEU A 614 -32.57 45.30 -53.38
C LEU A 614 -32.83 45.15 -51.88
N TRP A 615 -33.41 44.02 -51.46
CA TRP A 615 -33.73 43.78 -50.05
C TRP A 615 -32.48 43.48 -49.22
N LEU A 616 -31.50 42.72 -49.76
CA LEU A 616 -30.20 42.50 -49.10
C LEU A 616 -29.47 43.82 -48.88
N PHE A 617 -29.41 44.68 -49.92
CA PHE A 617 -28.81 46.00 -49.80
C PHE A 617 -29.48 46.88 -48.74
N LEU A 618 -30.82 46.86 -48.67
CA LEU A 618 -31.56 47.63 -47.66
C LEU A 618 -31.32 47.10 -46.25
N ALA A 619 -31.22 45.78 -46.07
CA ALA A 619 -30.89 45.14 -44.81
C ALA A 619 -29.49 45.56 -44.32
N GLY A 620 -28.46 45.44 -45.16
CA GLY A 620 -27.08 45.86 -44.82
C GLY A 620 -27.00 47.34 -44.44
N GLN A 621 -27.74 48.21 -45.15
CA GLN A 621 -27.83 49.63 -44.78
C GLN A 621 -28.45 49.88 -43.40
N GLN A 622 -29.31 48.99 -42.88
CA GLN A 622 -29.78 49.10 -41.50
C GLN A 622 -28.76 48.53 -40.50
N LEU A 623 -28.07 47.44 -40.83
CA LEU A 623 -27.02 46.87 -39.98
C LEU A 623 -25.88 47.88 -39.79
N ASP A 624 -25.37 48.49 -40.86
CA ASP A 624 -24.39 49.60 -40.81
C ASP A 624 -24.83 50.76 -39.90
N ARG A 625 -26.13 51.10 -39.92
CA ARG A 625 -26.67 52.17 -39.07
C ARG A 625 -26.75 51.74 -37.62
N SER A 626 -27.04 50.46 -37.37
CA SER A 626 -27.12 49.89 -36.03
C SER A 626 -25.73 49.86 -35.35
N LEU A 627 -24.66 49.71 -36.13
CA LEU A 627 -23.26 49.62 -35.70
C LEU A 627 -22.56 50.97 -35.48
N ARG A 628 -23.29 52.10 -35.56
CA ARG A 628 -22.68 53.41 -35.30
C ARG A 628 -22.28 53.52 -33.84
N SER A 629 -21.01 53.83 -33.57
CA SER A 629 -20.46 54.00 -32.22
C SER A 629 -21.24 54.93 -31.30
N ALA A 630 -21.99 55.90 -31.83
CA ALA A 630 -22.86 56.77 -31.04
C ALA A 630 -24.05 56.09 -30.34
N TYR A 631 -24.28 54.79 -30.61
CA TYR A 631 -25.32 53.97 -30.00
C TYR A 631 -24.81 52.91 -29.03
N TRP A 632 -23.49 52.74 -28.93
CA TRP A 632 -22.84 51.70 -28.14
C TRP A 632 -22.00 52.35 -27.03
N GLU A 633 -22.04 51.76 -25.84
CA GLU A 633 -21.15 52.12 -24.72
C GLU A 633 -19.86 51.30 -24.82
N ASN A 634 -20.01 50.01 -25.12
CA ASN A 634 -18.96 49.06 -25.50
C ASN A 634 -19.59 47.97 -26.38
N ASP A 635 -18.85 46.91 -26.68
CA ASP A 635 -19.30 45.85 -27.61
C ASP A 635 -20.51 45.04 -27.10
N ALA A 636 -20.86 45.11 -25.81
CA ALA A 636 -21.96 44.36 -25.19
C ALA A 636 -23.19 45.22 -24.85
N TYR A 637 -22.98 46.52 -24.56
CA TYR A 637 -24.01 47.42 -24.04
C TYR A 637 -24.28 48.62 -24.94
N LEU A 638 -25.55 48.97 -25.05
CA LEU A 638 -26.02 50.12 -25.83
C LEU A 638 -26.15 51.37 -24.96
N ASP A 639 -25.92 52.55 -25.56
CA ASP A 639 -26.11 53.85 -24.91
C ASP A 639 -27.51 53.96 -24.31
N ALA A 640 -27.60 54.20 -23.01
CA ALA A 640 -28.87 54.22 -22.29
C ALA A 640 -29.93 55.21 -22.87
N ARG A 641 -29.51 56.25 -23.60
CA ARG A 641 -30.40 57.28 -24.16
C ARG A 641 -30.80 57.00 -25.60
N ARG A 642 -29.91 56.39 -26.39
CA ARG A 642 -30.03 56.25 -27.85
C ARG A 642 -30.11 54.80 -28.31
N GLY A 643 -29.70 53.85 -27.48
CA GLY A 643 -29.61 52.42 -27.75
C GLY A 643 -30.90 51.79 -28.28
N SER A 644 -32.07 52.25 -27.82
CA SER A 644 -33.36 51.73 -28.33
C SER A 644 -33.59 51.95 -29.84
N ILE A 645 -32.77 52.79 -30.49
CA ILE A 645 -32.76 52.99 -31.95
C ILE A 645 -32.18 51.78 -32.66
N VAL A 646 -31.17 51.10 -32.10
CA VAL A 646 -30.55 49.90 -32.66
C VAL A 646 -31.59 48.81 -32.92
N PHE A 647 -32.44 48.51 -31.94
CA PHE A 647 -33.58 47.60 -32.11
C PHE A 647 -34.51 47.99 -33.27
N SER A 648 -34.64 49.29 -33.58
CA SER A 648 -35.48 49.74 -34.70
C SER A 648 -34.81 49.43 -36.04
N TYR A 649 -33.49 49.60 -36.14
CA TYR A 649 -32.72 49.23 -37.32
C TYR A 649 -32.70 47.70 -37.52
N LEU A 650 -32.43 46.93 -36.46
CA LEU A 650 -32.45 45.47 -36.52
C LEU A 650 -33.82 44.92 -36.91
N ASN A 651 -34.91 45.51 -36.39
CA ASN A 651 -36.27 45.12 -36.78
C ASN A 651 -36.56 45.34 -38.27
N VAL A 652 -36.04 46.43 -38.85
CA VAL A 652 -36.17 46.71 -40.29
C VAL A 652 -35.26 45.77 -41.09
N ALA A 653 -34.02 45.53 -40.67
CA ALA A 653 -33.11 44.58 -41.30
C ALA A 653 -33.73 43.18 -41.41
N ILE A 654 -34.26 42.65 -40.30
CA ILE A 654 -34.97 41.36 -40.27
C ILE A 654 -36.19 41.37 -41.21
N THR A 655 -36.92 42.48 -41.30
CA THR A 655 -38.04 42.61 -42.23
C THR A 655 -37.57 42.55 -43.68
N ASP A 656 -36.49 43.25 -44.02
CA ASP A 656 -35.92 43.29 -45.35
C ASP A 656 -35.35 41.91 -45.75
N LEU A 657 -34.63 41.21 -44.86
CA LEU A 657 -34.15 39.84 -45.10
C LEU A 657 -35.30 38.86 -45.37
N ARG A 658 -36.41 38.95 -44.63
CA ARG A 658 -37.60 38.12 -44.89
C ARG A 658 -38.23 38.41 -46.25
N LEU A 659 -38.19 39.66 -46.71
CA LEU A 659 -38.67 40.03 -48.04
C LEU A 659 -37.71 39.54 -49.15
N ALA A 660 -36.40 39.50 -48.87
CA ALA A 660 -35.39 38.92 -49.75
C ALA A 660 -35.61 37.42 -49.98
N GLY A 661 -36.17 36.69 -49.01
CA GLY A 661 -36.49 35.26 -49.11
C GLY A 661 -37.78 34.90 -49.88
N LEU A 662 -38.60 35.88 -50.29
CA LEU A 662 -39.87 35.61 -50.99
C LEU A 662 -39.74 35.15 -52.46
N PRO A 663 -38.78 35.65 -53.26
CA PRO A 663 -38.56 35.19 -54.63
C PRO A 663 -38.14 33.72 -54.71
N ARG A 664 -38.51 33.01 -55.79
CA ARG A 664 -38.26 31.56 -55.93
C ARG A 664 -36.79 31.14 -55.97
N ASN A 665 -35.90 32.05 -56.34
CA ASN A 665 -34.47 31.79 -56.49
C ASN A 665 -33.65 32.38 -55.32
N ALA A 666 -34.31 32.81 -54.24
CA ALA A 666 -33.64 33.37 -53.09
C ALA A 666 -32.83 32.29 -52.32
N PRO A 667 -31.69 32.65 -51.72
CA PRO A 667 -30.90 31.76 -50.86
C PRO A 667 -31.58 31.61 -49.49
N THR A 668 -32.70 30.88 -49.43
CA THR A 668 -33.57 30.89 -48.25
C THR A 668 -32.93 30.26 -47.02
N ALA A 669 -32.02 29.29 -47.17
CA ALA A 669 -31.38 28.64 -46.03
C ALA A 669 -30.38 29.59 -45.34
N GLU A 670 -29.56 30.26 -46.14
CA GLU A 670 -28.59 31.26 -45.70
C GLU A 670 -29.32 32.48 -45.09
N LEU A 671 -30.41 32.94 -45.70
CA LEU A 671 -31.22 34.03 -45.14
C LEU A 671 -31.92 33.67 -43.83
N ASP A 672 -32.41 32.43 -43.69
CA ASP A 672 -33.01 31.97 -42.44
C ASP A 672 -31.95 31.91 -41.32
N GLN A 673 -30.71 31.49 -41.62
CA GLN A 673 -29.59 31.51 -40.68
C GLN A 673 -29.23 32.93 -40.22
N LEU A 674 -29.02 33.87 -41.15
CA LEU A 674 -28.72 35.27 -40.81
C LEU A 674 -29.84 35.92 -39.97
N ILE A 675 -31.11 35.54 -40.23
CA ILE A 675 -32.24 36.01 -39.43
C ILE A 675 -32.19 35.43 -38.01
N GLU A 676 -31.83 34.16 -37.84
CA GLU A 676 -31.68 33.51 -36.54
C GLU A 676 -30.57 34.19 -35.73
N GLU A 677 -29.39 34.40 -36.31
CA GLU A 677 -28.25 35.06 -35.68
C GLU A 677 -28.55 36.51 -35.26
N LEU A 678 -29.29 37.26 -36.09
CA LEU A 678 -29.77 38.59 -35.72
C LEU A 678 -30.82 38.55 -34.59
N MET A 679 -31.69 37.55 -34.57
CA MET A 679 -32.66 37.39 -33.49
C MET A 679 -31.98 37.06 -32.16
N ASP A 680 -30.93 36.25 -32.19
CA ASP A 680 -30.10 35.94 -31.03
C ASP A 680 -29.35 37.19 -30.54
N SER A 681 -28.80 37.98 -31.45
CA SER A 681 -28.19 39.28 -31.14
C SER A 681 -29.20 40.24 -30.47
N VAL A 682 -30.43 40.32 -30.98
CA VAL A 682 -31.49 41.15 -30.38
C VAL A 682 -31.88 40.66 -28.98
N ALA A 683 -31.96 39.35 -28.78
CA ALA A 683 -32.27 38.75 -27.48
C ALA A 683 -31.15 39.05 -26.47
N ALA A 684 -29.89 38.85 -26.88
CA ALA A 684 -28.70 39.11 -26.06
C ALA A 684 -28.63 40.57 -25.59
N LEU A 685 -28.91 41.54 -26.47
CA LEU A 685 -28.95 42.97 -26.08
C LEU A 685 -29.93 43.22 -24.93
N ALA A 686 -31.13 42.62 -25.00
CA ALA A 686 -32.13 42.78 -23.96
C ALA A 686 -31.75 42.06 -22.67
N GLN A 687 -31.17 40.86 -22.77
CA GLN A 687 -30.76 40.04 -21.63
C GLN A 687 -29.57 40.66 -20.89
N ASN A 688 -28.49 41.04 -21.59
CA ASN A 688 -27.34 41.75 -21.02
C ASN A 688 -27.78 42.93 -20.15
N GLN A 689 -28.72 43.73 -20.66
CA GLN A 689 -29.22 44.91 -19.97
C GLN A 689 -30.07 44.57 -18.74
N LEU A 690 -30.84 43.47 -18.80
CA LEU A 690 -31.62 42.97 -17.68
C LEU A 690 -30.70 42.48 -16.57
N ASP A 691 -29.68 41.68 -16.91
CA ASP A 691 -28.72 41.14 -15.95
C ASP A 691 -27.94 42.27 -15.27
N LEU A 692 -27.52 43.28 -16.04
CA LEU A 692 -26.92 44.50 -15.47
C LEU A 692 -27.88 45.21 -14.51
N ALA A 693 -29.18 45.32 -14.85
CA ALA A 693 -30.15 45.96 -13.97
C ALA A 693 -30.41 45.17 -12.68
N VAL A 694 -30.38 43.83 -12.76
CA VAL A 694 -30.48 42.93 -11.60
C VAL A 694 -29.26 43.08 -10.70
N ALA A 695 -28.06 42.93 -11.27
CA ALA A 695 -26.79 43.05 -10.56
C ALA A 695 -26.60 44.42 -9.90
N SER A 696 -27.09 45.49 -10.54
CA SER A 696 -27.05 46.85 -9.99
C SER A 696 -28.03 47.06 -8.83
N GLY A 697 -28.93 46.11 -8.53
CA GLY A 697 -29.99 46.31 -7.54
C GLY A 697 -31.04 47.35 -8.00
N GLY A 698 -31.31 47.39 -9.31
CA GLY A 698 -32.28 48.30 -9.92
C GLY A 698 -33.72 48.08 -9.41
N ASN A 699 -34.65 48.91 -9.88
CA ASN A 699 -36.04 48.82 -9.46
C ASN A 699 -36.68 47.44 -9.78
N GLY A 700 -36.88 46.61 -8.75
CA GLY A 700 -37.38 45.23 -8.90
C GLY A 700 -38.71 45.09 -9.66
N ARG A 701 -39.60 46.09 -9.60
CA ARG A 701 -40.85 46.07 -10.40
C ARG A 701 -40.56 46.20 -11.89
N LEU A 702 -39.62 47.05 -12.28
CA LEU A 702 -39.24 47.25 -13.68
C LEU A 702 -38.44 46.07 -14.21
N ILE A 703 -37.58 45.46 -13.38
CA ILE A 703 -36.88 44.19 -13.67
C ILE A 703 -37.89 43.08 -14.00
N ASN A 704 -38.86 42.83 -13.11
CA ASN A 704 -39.89 41.81 -13.36
C ASN A 704 -40.72 42.10 -14.61
N GLN A 705 -40.94 43.38 -14.93
CA GLN A 705 -41.62 43.74 -16.18
C GLN A 705 -40.74 43.53 -17.41
N ALA A 706 -39.43 43.75 -17.31
CA ALA A 706 -38.47 43.52 -18.38
C ALA A 706 -38.39 42.01 -18.70
N GLN A 707 -38.21 41.15 -17.69
CA GLN A 707 -38.27 39.70 -17.86
C GLN A 707 -39.58 39.25 -18.53
N SER A 708 -40.71 39.76 -18.06
CA SER A 708 -42.01 39.44 -18.68
C SER A 708 -42.11 39.87 -20.16
N GLN A 709 -41.36 40.88 -20.60
CA GLN A 709 -41.27 41.21 -22.03
C GLN A 709 -40.37 40.23 -22.78
N ILE A 710 -39.24 39.80 -22.21
CA ILE A 710 -38.37 38.76 -22.78
C ILE A 710 -39.18 37.47 -23.01
N ASP A 711 -39.91 36.97 -22.01
CA ASP A 711 -40.71 35.75 -22.17
C ASP A 711 -41.78 35.90 -23.29
N LYS A 712 -42.28 37.12 -23.53
CA LYS A 712 -43.21 37.39 -24.64
C LYS A 712 -42.51 37.42 -25.98
N ALA A 713 -41.28 37.95 -26.01
CA ALA A 713 -40.46 38.01 -27.20
C ALA A 713 -40.12 36.58 -27.67
N GLU A 714 -39.62 35.73 -26.78
CA GLU A 714 -39.28 34.33 -27.05
C GLU A 714 -40.49 33.55 -27.60
N ARG A 715 -41.64 33.62 -26.92
CA ARG A 715 -42.88 32.97 -27.40
C ARG A 715 -43.33 33.45 -28.78
N ASP A 716 -43.04 34.70 -29.14
CA ASP A 716 -43.37 35.24 -30.45
C ASP A 716 -42.32 34.86 -31.51
N ALA A 717 -41.04 34.78 -31.14
CA ALA A 717 -39.97 34.26 -31.97
C ALA A 717 -40.23 32.79 -32.37
N ASP A 718 -40.56 31.94 -31.38
CA ASP A 718 -40.93 30.51 -31.60
C ASP A 718 -42.10 30.33 -32.57
N ARG A 719 -42.99 31.33 -32.65
CA ARG A 719 -44.17 31.31 -33.53
C ARG A 719 -43.89 31.95 -34.89
N GLY A 720 -42.64 32.32 -35.19
CA GLY A 720 -42.23 33.01 -36.42
C GLY A 720 -42.70 34.47 -36.50
N ARG A 721 -43.13 35.08 -35.38
CA ARG A 721 -43.55 36.49 -35.28
C ARG A 721 -42.38 37.40 -34.92
N LEU A 722 -41.29 37.31 -35.69
CA LEU A 722 -40.00 37.94 -35.40
C LEU A 722 -40.09 39.46 -35.17
N VAL A 723 -40.80 40.20 -36.03
CA VAL A 723 -40.97 41.66 -35.90
C VAL A 723 -41.63 42.05 -34.57
N THR A 724 -42.61 41.25 -34.11
CA THR A 724 -43.26 41.45 -32.81
C THR A 724 -42.32 41.08 -31.66
N ALA A 725 -41.53 40.02 -31.82
CA ALA A 725 -40.53 39.61 -30.85
C ALA A 725 -39.48 40.70 -30.62
N VAL A 726 -38.92 41.30 -31.68
CA VAL A 726 -37.96 42.42 -31.57
C VAL A 726 -38.57 43.61 -30.83
N ALA A 727 -39.86 43.92 -31.05
CA ALA A 727 -40.54 44.98 -30.31
C ALA A 727 -40.67 44.66 -28.80
N TYR A 728 -40.88 43.39 -28.44
CA TYR A 728 -40.89 42.95 -27.05
C TYR A 728 -39.49 43.01 -26.42
N TYR A 729 -38.44 42.53 -27.10
CA TYR A 729 -37.05 42.67 -26.64
C TYR A 729 -36.65 44.13 -26.45
N ARG A 730 -37.00 45.03 -27.38
CA ARG A 730 -36.80 46.47 -27.23
C ARG A 730 -37.48 47.01 -25.97
N ASN A 731 -38.72 46.58 -25.70
CA ASN A 731 -39.45 47.01 -24.51
C ASN A 731 -38.85 46.45 -23.23
N ALA A 732 -38.28 45.24 -23.26
CA ALA A 732 -37.52 44.66 -22.16
C ALA A 732 -36.30 45.53 -21.86
N TRP A 733 -35.47 45.80 -22.87
CA TRP A 733 -34.27 46.62 -22.76
C TRP A 733 -34.58 48.01 -22.18
N VAL A 734 -35.59 48.71 -22.72
CA VAL A 734 -36.00 50.05 -22.22
C VAL A 734 -36.41 50.01 -20.74
N LYS A 735 -37.07 48.92 -20.31
CA LYS A 735 -37.49 48.76 -18.91
C LYS A 735 -36.31 48.46 -17.99
N ALA A 736 -35.37 47.64 -18.44
CA ALA A 736 -34.14 47.36 -17.72
C ALA A 736 -33.30 48.64 -17.55
N VAL A 737 -33.10 49.43 -18.62
CA VAL A 737 -32.47 50.76 -18.52
C VAL A 737 -33.22 51.68 -17.54
N ALA A 738 -34.55 51.72 -17.61
CA ALA A 738 -35.35 52.54 -16.70
C ALA A 738 -35.25 52.09 -15.23
N ALA A 739 -35.02 50.79 -14.98
CA ALA A 739 -34.84 50.24 -13.64
C ALA A 739 -33.59 50.81 -12.95
N MET A 740 -32.59 51.22 -13.73
CA MET A 740 -31.29 51.71 -13.26
C MET A 740 -31.19 53.24 -13.14
N ARG A 741 -32.27 54.00 -13.38
CA ARG A 741 -32.23 55.47 -13.49
C ARG A 741 -31.64 56.23 -12.28
N HIS A 742 -31.55 55.58 -11.13
CA HIS A 742 -31.06 56.15 -9.87
C HIS A 742 -30.03 55.26 -9.17
N VAL A 743 -29.44 54.32 -9.91
CA VAL A 743 -28.47 53.39 -9.36
C VAL A 743 -27.25 53.41 -10.28
N GLU A 744 -26.06 53.38 -9.68
CA GLU A 744 -24.83 53.23 -10.43
C GLU A 744 -24.82 51.84 -11.07
N PRO A 745 -24.42 51.70 -12.36
CA PRO A 745 -24.30 50.39 -12.98
C PRO A 745 -23.31 49.52 -12.21
N ALA A 746 -23.70 48.28 -11.93
CA ALA A 746 -22.76 47.26 -11.47
C ALA A 746 -21.72 47.01 -12.55
N THR A 747 -20.48 46.78 -12.13
CA THR A 747 -19.39 46.36 -13.00
C THR A 747 -19.08 44.88 -12.74
N ALA A 748 -18.61 44.17 -13.75
CA ALA A 748 -18.05 42.83 -13.54
C ALA A 748 -16.92 42.94 -12.50
N SER A 749 -17.06 42.24 -11.39
CA SER A 749 -16.14 42.39 -10.26
C SER A 749 -15.94 41.06 -9.57
N PHE A 750 -14.72 40.86 -9.07
CA PHE A 750 -14.39 39.78 -8.18
C PHE A 750 -13.66 40.34 -6.96
N VAL A 751 -13.73 39.63 -5.84
CA VAL A 751 -13.19 40.09 -4.57
C VAL A 751 -12.71 38.91 -3.75
N ARG A 752 -11.62 39.12 -3.00
CA ARG A 752 -11.18 38.23 -1.94
C ARG A 752 -11.33 38.93 -0.61
N ASP A 753 -12.18 38.37 0.24
CA ASP A 753 -12.38 38.84 1.61
C ASP A 753 -11.61 37.97 2.60
N PHE A 754 -10.74 38.59 3.40
CA PHE A 754 -10.02 37.88 4.45
C PHE A 754 -10.93 37.71 5.69
N ALA A 755 -11.02 36.48 6.19
CA ALA A 755 -11.81 36.17 7.39
C ALA A 755 -11.34 36.96 8.62
N LEU A 756 -10.03 37.19 8.72
CA LEU A 756 -9.39 38.08 9.69
C LEU A 756 -8.63 39.17 8.91
N GLY A 757 -8.66 40.41 9.42
CA GLY A 757 -7.91 41.50 8.82
C GLY A 757 -6.40 41.22 8.86
N GLN A 758 -5.70 41.57 7.79
CA GLN A 758 -4.26 41.47 7.69
C GLN A 758 -3.60 42.84 7.95
N ASP A 759 -2.42 42.83 8.57
CA ASP A 759 -1.62 44.04 8.77
C ASP A 759 -0.62 44.19 7.61
N TRP A 760 -0.93 45.11 6.70
CA TRP A 760 -0.09 45.41 5.54
C TRP A 760 0.79 46.65 5.76
N SER A 761 0.94 47.14 7.01
CA SER A 761 1.70 48.36 7.31
C SER A 761 3.19 48.28 6.97
N HIS A 762 3.70 47.07 6.72
CA HIS A 762 5.07 46.82 6.27
C HIS A 762 5.26 46.92 4.74
N GLY A 763 4.19 46.93 3.96
CA GLY A 763 4.23 47.04 2.50
C GLY A 763 4.10 48.48 1.99
N GLU A 764 4.78 48.80 0.88
CA GLU A 764 4.70 50.13 0.25
C GLU A 764 3.68 50.20 -0.91
N ALA A 765 3.31 49.06 -1.52
CA ALA A 765 2.40 48.99 -2.67
C ALA A 765 1.73 47.61 -2.81
N LEU A 766 0.58 47.57 -3.50
CA LEU A 766 0.03 46.35 -4.10
C LEU A 766 0.54 46.23 -5.53
N THR A 767 1.07 45.05 -5.89
CA THR A 767 1.56 44.75 -7.25
C THR A 767 0.88 43.50 -7.78
N PHE A 768 0.53 43.51 -9.07
CA PHE A 768 -0.01 42.35 -9.78
C PHE A 768 0.25 42.50 -11.29
N TRP A 769 0.33 41.38 -12.00
CA TRP A 769 0.33 41.36 -13.46
C TRP A 769 -1.10 41.36 -14.00
N TYR A 770 -1.32 42.07 -15.11
CA TYR A 770 -2.63 42.13 -15.77
C TYR A 770 -2.44 42.08 -17.28
N TYR A 771 -3.04 41.07 -17.91
CA TYR A 771 -3.07 40.95 -19.37
C TYR A 771 -4.34 41.62 -19.91
N GLY A 772 -4.20 42.85 -20.43
CA GLY A 772 -5.32 43.64 -20.93
C GLY A 772 -5.73 43.28 -22.36
N SER A 773 -7.03 43.34 -22.65
CA SER A 773 -7.60 43.16 -24.00
C SER A 773 -7.54 44.40 -24.88
N ASN A 774 -7.04 45.54 -24.36
CA ASN A 774 -7.06 46.84 -25.01
C ASN A 774 -8.48 47.33 -25.38
N SER A 775 -9.49 46.97 -24.59
CA SER A 775 -10.89 47.39 -24.82
C SER A 775 -11.14 48.88 -24.60
N GLY A 776 -10.31 49.54 -23.78
CA GLY A 776 -10.51 50.93 -23.37
C GLY A 776 -11.46 51.10 -22.16
N ASP A 777 -11.93 50.00 -21.57
CA ASP A 777 -12.72 50.01 -20.34
C ASP A 777 -11.86 50.44 -19.14
N GLU A 778 -12.48 51.13 -18.18
CA GLU A 778 -11.85 51.51 -16.92
C GLU A 778 -11.81 50.32 -15.96
N ILE A 779 -10.61 49.91 -15.55
CA ILE A 779 -10.40 48.87 -14.54
C ILE A 779 -10.14 49.53 -13.19
N THR A 780 -10.96 49.19 -12.19
CA THR A 780 -10.84 49.74 -10.83
C THR A 780 -10.33 48.68 -9.86
N VAL A 781 -9.31 49.03 -9.07
CA VAL A 781 -8.81 48.19 -7.97
C VAL A 781 -9.19 48.86 -6.64
N ASN A 782 -9.91 48.12 -5.79
CA ASN A 782 -10.38 48.61 -4.49
C ASN A 782 -9.73 47.83 -3.35
N LEU A 783 -9.20 48.55 -2.36
CA LEU A 783 -8.73 47.97 -1.10
C LEU A 783 -9.79 48.17 -0.02
N LYS A 784 -10.19 47.07 0.63
CA LYS A 784 -11.10 47.12 1.78
C LYS A 784 -10.29 47.34 3.06
N GLU A 785 -10.48 48.48 3.72
CA GLU A 785 -9.84 48.82 4.99
C GLU A 785 -10.89 48.97 6.09
N ASN A 786 -10.55 48.56 7.33
CA ASN A 786 -11.34 48.78 8.55
C ASN A 786 -12.79 48.28 8.49
N ARG A 787 -12.99 46.97 8.69
CA ARG A 787 -14.34 46.41 8.93
C ARG A 787 -14.98 47.15 10.12
N ALA A 788 -16.20 47.64 9.93
CA ALA A 788 -16.96 48.25 11.03
C ALA A 788 -17.00 47.26 12.21
N PRO A 789 -16.86 47.74 13.48
CA PRO A 789 -16.89 46.87 14.64
C PRO A 789 -18.12 45.96 14.56
N ASP A 790 -17.94 44.66 14.81
CA ASP A 790 -19.06 43.75 14.96
C ASP A 790 -20.04 44.41 15.94
N PRO A 791 -21.29 44.71 15.52
CA PRO A 791 -22.24 45.41 16.37
C PRO A 791 -22.63 44.59 17.62
N GLY A 792 -22.12 43.36 17.71
CA GLY A 792 -22.31 42.45 18.82
C GLY A 792 -23.73 41.89 18.84
N PRO A 793 -24.05 41.04 19.83
CA PRO A 793 -25.35 40.38 19.91
C PRO A 793 -26.55 41.34 19.88
N SER A 794 -26.36 42.60 20.31
CA SER A 794 -27.40 43.65 20.31
C SER A 794 -27.71 44.24 18.93
N GLY A 795 -26.81 44.12 17.95
CA GLY A 795 -27.03 44.59 16.58
C GLY A 795 -27.00 43.47 15.53
N TRP A 796 -26.90 42.21 15.96
CA TRP A 796 -27.17 41.06 15.10
C TRP A 796 -28.67 41.00 14.79
N ASN A 797 -29.03 40.98 13.51
CA ASN A 797 -30.36 40.58 13.10
C ASN A 797 -30.42 39.06 13.09
N MET A 798 -31.30 38.50 13.89
CA MET A 798 -31.57 37.06 13.92
C MET A 798 -32.15 36.66 12.56
N VAL A 799 -31.33 36.08 11.70
CA VAL A 799 -31.72 35.66 10.34
C VAL A 799 -32.50 34.34 10.38
N TRP A 800 -32.37 33.57 11.47
CA TRP A 800 -33.03 32.30 11.70
C TRP A 800 -33.11 31.97 13.21
N SER A 801 -34.26 31.45 13.70
CA SER A 801 -34.51 31.34 15.15
C SER A 801 -35.37 30.15 15.62
N GLU A 802 -35.68 29.18 14.78
CA GLU A 802 -36.88 28.33 15.04
C GLU A 802 -36.65 26.87 15.45
N GLU A 803 -35.43 26.40 15.75
CA GLU A 803 -35.26 24.94 16.01
C GLU A 803 -34.63 24.54 17.35
N PHE A 804 -34.14 25.49 18.15
CA PHE A 804 -33.53 25.19 19.46
C PHE A 804 -34.32 25.72 20.66
N ASN A 805 -35.51 26.26 20.42
CA ASN A 805 -36.42 26.69 21.49
C ASN A 805 -37.37 25.58 21.96
N ASP A 806 -37.35 24.43 21.28
CA ASP A 806 -38.16 23.27 21.65
C ASP A 806 -37.50 22.41 22.73
N PRO A 807 -38.27 21.63 23.50
CA PRO A 807 -37.73 20.76 24.53
C PRO A 807 -36.68 19.80 23.97
N ALA A 808 -35.66 19.48 24.77
CA ALA A 808 -34.64 18.51 24.41
C ALA A 808 -35.29 17.18 23.99
N GLY A 809 -34.96 16.71 22.77
CA GLY A 809 -35.52 15.50 22.17
C GLY A 809 -36.55 15.73 21.05
N THR A 810 -36.87 16.99 20.72
CA THR A 810 -37.70 17.29 19.54
C THR A 810 -36.92 17.03 18.25
N PRO A 811 -37.45 16.23 17.30
CA PRO A 811 -36.79 15.96 16.02
C PRO A 811 -36.72 17.23 15.14
N PRO A 812 -35.66 17.39 14.31
CA PRO A 812 -35.58 18.48 13.34
C PRO A 812 -36.75 18.46 12.34
N ASN A 813 -37.18 19.63 11.89
CA ASN A 813 -38.22 19.80 10.89
C ASN A 813 -37.71 19.37 9.50
N PRO A 814 -38.31 18.32 8.89
CA PRO A 814 -37.85 17.78 7.63
C PRO A 814 -38.12 18.69 6.40
N GLU A 815 -38.86 19.80 6.53
CA GLU A 815 -38.99 20.80 5.46
C GLU A 815 -37.70 21.62 5.25
N TYR A 816 -36.87 21.77 6.29
CA TYR A 816 -35.63 22.55 6.25
C TYR A 816 -34.38 21.67 6.29
N TRP A 817 -34.50 20.48 6.88
CA TRP A 817 -33.42 19.49 6.95
C TRP A 817 -33.88 18.18 6.30
N SER A 818 -33.46 17.94 5.06
CA SER A 818 -33.53 16.61 4.47
C SER A 818 -32.23 15.84 4.76
N TYR A 819 -32.33 14.52 4.91
CA TYR A 819 -31.19 13.61 4.98
C TYR A 819 -30.34 13.61 3.71
#